data_AF-A0A348WS78-F1
#
_entry.id   AF-A0A348WS78-F1
#
_cell.length_a   1.000
_cell.length_b   1.000
_cell.length_c   1.000
_cell.angle_alpha   90.00
_cell.angle_beta   90.00
_cell.angle_gamma   90.00
#
_symmetry.space_group_name_H-M   'P 1'
#
loop_
_entity.id
_entity.type
_entity.pdbx_description
1 polymer ?
#
loop_
_entity_poly.entity_id
_entity_poly.type
_entity_poly.pdbx_seq_one_letter_code
_entity_poly.pdbx_strand_id
1 'polypeptide(L)'
;MVIIIGYKYSSFEEYIQLNYLDEITEAMEEYIKEKELNAYNNEIVYAFNLYCIQNIEVKRIKFTKSKIDQVEFNVVFKAEYELADGNEDDGYIYTSITKKEFFEFKMKGSFKERFKGKEKEDIEKLDEEPDEVLSSGLVPIISTEDMDSYATKFLKEFCPEVLVTPMKLNIQDMLKKMNIDYYYAPLENGVFGKTYFANDKAKVYTENLLKTKIIRVKPGTILIDITKHIDRNEGSFRNTFIHECVHWYFHRNYFELRQCLNSEDTYVACYKGENKYAIKDIEWMEWQARTLAPRILMPKKMAAQKFSELTKEIDVEQETLGVIRTKTEKWEELLMRFANFFGVSKLSAKIRLREIGKTEIEGVGNYVDGEYTKPFFFKRGSLKNNQTFIISSENLSRLLTTNLLVQKALQEEKLLYINKMLVVNNQKYVNYQKYEMTEYALEHADECCLIFNVTRLGINENGMYDKYSFLFSSPGQRKEIKQVEQEQAVRVIRMADIASSHFETHKHKIPNDFAGTLTYHYDKSKENGVITSHEDLSGESDVGEKTIRSYKDGKTVPPRINIIKLGLAMKLSAPYIIDMLEKADCKMTLNNGDNTILFAIIYGFQRVGLERTYIELRKVNKEYLLELSEKYLENHCL
;
A
#
# COMPACT_ATOMS: atom_id res chain seq x y z
N MET A 1 -15.17 -27.22 -44.19
CA MET A 1 -14.89 -27.11 -42.74
C MET A 1 -13.38 -27.11 -42.58
N VAL A 2 -12.76 -25.93 -42.59
CA VAL A 2 -11.30 -25.81 -42.42
C VAL A 2 -11.05 -25.89 -40.91
N ILE A 3 -10.45 -26.99 -40.48
CA ILE A 3 -9.92 -27.12 -39.13
C ILE A 3 -8.71 -26.20 -39.08
N ILE A 4 -8.88 -24.98 -38.56
CA ILE A 4 -7.76 -24.12 -38.16
C ILE A 4 -7.21 -24.77 -36.91
N ILE A 5 -6.18 -25.60 -37.05
CA ILE A 5 -5.35 -26.05 -35.94
C ILE A 5 -4.72 -24.76 -35.39
N GLY A 6 -5.10 -24.36 -34.17
CA GLY A 6 -4.54 -23.19 -33.51
C GLY A 6 -3.06 -23.41 -33.27
N TYR A 7 -2.20 -22.83 -34.12
CA TYR A 7 -0.77 -22.86 -33.91
C TYR A 7 -0.45 -22.00 -32.68
N LYS A 8 0.26 -22.59 -31.71
CA LYS A 8 0.69 -21.91 -30.50
C LYS A 8 2.14 -21.48 -30.68
N TYR A 9 2.37 -20.18 -30.71
CA TYR A 9 3.70 -19.60 -30.83
C TYR A 9 4.37 -19.57 -29.44
N SER A 10 5.65 -19.94 -29.39
CA SER A 10 6.47 -19.89 -28.17
C SER A 10 6.93 -18.46 -27.83
N SER A 11 7.07 -17.59 -28.83
CA SER A 11 7.45 -16.18 -28.68
C SER A 11 6.86 -15.28 -29.77
N PHE A 12 6.96 -13.96 -29.60
CA PHE A 12 6.53 -13.02 -30.65
C PHE A 12 7.50 -12.98 -31.82
N GLU A 13 8.78 -13.27 -31.57
CA GLU A 13 9.81 -13.47 -32.59
C GLU A 13 9.42 -14.62 -33.52
N GLU A 14 9.00 -15.76 -32.97
CA GLU A 14 8.50 -16.89 -33.76
C GLU A 14 7.24 -16.52 -34.55
N TYR A 15 6.33 -15.74 -33.94
CA TYR A 15 5.14 -15.25 -34.62
C TYR A 15 5.49 -14.39 -35.85
N ILE A 16 6.43 -13.44 -35.71
CA ILE A 16 6.88 -12.61 -36.83
C ILE A 16 7.63 -13.45 -37.87
N GLN A 17 8.53 -14.35 -37.44
CA GLN A 17 9.26 -15.26 -38.31
C GLN A 17 8.34 -16.11 -39.19
N LEU A 18 7.19 -16.56 -38.68
CA LEU A 18 6.29 -17.45 -39.42
C LEU A 18 5.22 -16.74 -40.22
N ASN A 19 4.79 -15.54 -39.80
CA ASN A 19 3.67 -14.84 -40.44
C ASN A 19 4.09 -13.64 -41.30
N TYR A 20 5.32 -13.16 -41.17
CA TYR A 20 5.80 -11.93 -41.82
C TYR A 20 7.17 -12.11 -42.52
N LEU A 21 7.60 -13.36 -42.78
CA LEU A 21 8.87 -13.64 -43.43
C LEU A 21 8.91 -13.12 -44.86
N ASP A 22 7.81 -13.24 -45.59
CA ASP A 22 7.71 -12.82 -46.98
C ASP A 22 7.90 -11.30 -47.08
N GLU A 23 7.25 -10.53 -46.20
CA GLU A 23 7.40 -9.08 -46.15
C GLU A 23 8.83 -8.63 -45.78
N ILE A 24 9.48 -9.33 -44.85
CA ILE A 24 10.89 -9.06 -44.49
C ILE A 24 11.82 -9.43 -45.65
N THR A 25 11.53 -10.51 -46.36
CA THR A 25 12.30 -10.96 -47.54
C THR A 25 12.18 -9.94 -48.67
N GLU A 26 10.96 -9.51 -49.00
CA GLU A 26 10.71 -8.48 -50.03
C GLU A 26 11.46 -7.19 -49.72
N ALA A 27 11.40 -6.72 -48.47
CA ALA A 27 12.15 -5.53 -48.06
C ALA A 27 13.68 -5.74 -48.19
N MET A 28 14.18 -6.93 -47.84
CA MET A 28 15.60 -7.26 -47.94
C MET A 28 16.06 -7.30 -49.41
N GLU A 29 15.21 -7.78 -50.32
CA GLU A 29 15.50 -7.74 -51.76
C GLU A 29 15.62 -6.30 -52.27
N GLU A 30 14.73 -5.40 -51.84
CA GLU A 30 14.79 -3.98 -52.17
C GLU A 30 16.10 -3.35 -51.64
N TYR A 31 16.46 -3.63 -50.39
CA TYR A 31 17.74 -3.17 -49.81
C TYR A 31 18.96 -3.67 -50.62
N ILE A 32 19.01 -4.96 -50.97
CA ILE A 32 20.12 -5.53 -51.75
C ILE A 32 20.20 -4.85 -53.13
N LYS A 33 19.07 -4.69 -53.82
CA LYS A 33 19.01 -4.04 -55.14
C LYS A 33 19.47 -2.60 -55.12
N GLU A 34 19.16 -1.85 -54.06
CA GLU A 34 19.47 -0.43 -53.96
C GLU A 34 20.86 -0.12 -53.39
N LYS A 35 21.34 -0.93 -52.42
CA LYS A 35 22.54 -0.60 -51.63
C LYS A 35 23.73 -1.51 -51.89
N GLU A 36 23.49 -2.75 -52.30
CA GLU A 36 24.53 -3.77 -52.42
C GLU A 36 24.85 -4.14 -53.89
N LEU A 37 23.83 -4.16 -54.76
CA LEU A 37 24.00 -4.25 -56.20
C LEU A 37 24.46 -2.89 -56.75
N ASN A 38 25.49 -2.89 -57.61
CA ASN A 38 26.13 -1.67 -58.18
C ASN A 38 26.85 -0.73 -57.18
N ALA A 39 27.25 -1.21 -56.00
CA ALA A 39 28.04 -0.42 -55.05
C ALA A 39 29.47 -0.15 -55.57
N TYR A 40 29.68 1.00 -56.22
CA TYR A 40 31.01 1.46 -56.61
C TYR A 40 31.84 1.79 -55.37
N ASN A 41 32.82 0.94 -55.04
CA ASN A 41 33.83 1.26 -54.03
C ASN A 41 35.21 1.37 -54.71
N ASN A 42 35.89 2.50 -54.46
CA ASN A 42 37.02 3.02 -55.26
C ASN A 42 38.32 2.21 -55.23
N GLU A 43 38.36 0.98 -54.70
CA GLU A 43 39.63 0.24 -54.61
C GLU A 43 39.61 -1.19 -55.20
N ILE A 44 38.46 -1.87 -55.37
CA ILE A 44 38.33 -3.09 -56.19
C ILE A 44 36.88 -3.18 -56.71
N VAL A 45 36.71 -3.23 -58.04
CA VAL A 45 35.39 -3.26 -58.71
C VAL A 45 34.89 -4.72 -58.78
N TYR A 46 34.10 -5.14 -57.79
CA TYR A 46 33.16 -6.24 -57.99
C TYR A 46 31.78 -5.61 -58.14
N ALA A 47 31.29 -5.51 -59.37
CA ALA A 47 29.92 -5.10 -59.64
C ALA A 47 29.05 -6.36 -59.59
N PHE A 48 28.58 -6.74 -58.40
CA PHE A 48 27.65 -7.85 -58.27
C PHE A 48 26.37 -7.52 -59.04
N ASN A 49 25.94 -8.43 -59.90
CA ASN A 49 24.72 -8.32 -60.69
C ASN A 49 23.67 -9.39 -60.30
N LEU A 50 24.04 -10.36 -59.49
CA LEU A 50 23.18 -11.44 -59.00
C LEU A 50 23.15 -11.47 -57.47
N TYR A 51 22.02 -11.89 -56.90
CA TYR A 51 21.89 -12.11 -55.46
C TYR A 51 21.01 -13.33 -55.15
N CYS A 52 21.26 -13.95 -54.00
CA CYS A 52 20.43 -15.01 -53.45
C CYS A 52 20.33 -14.86 -51.92
N ILE A 53 19.11 -14.71 -51.40
CA ILE A 53 18.87 -14.72 -49.96
C ILE A 53 18.75 -16.17 -49.50
N GLN A 54 19.68 -16.62 -48.68
CA GLN A 54 19.76 -18.01 -48.21
C GLN A 54 18.91 -18.24 -46.97
N ASN A 55 18.94 -17.28 -46.03
CA ASN A 55 18.21 -17.40 -44.77
C ASN A 55 17.92 -16.02 -44.16
N ILE A 56 16.75 -15.88 -43.55
CA ILE A 56 16.36 -14.75 -42.72
C ILE A 56 15.89 -15.30 -41.38
N GLU A 57 16.57 -14.90 -40.32
CA GLU A 57 16.28 -15.33 -38.96
C GLU A 57 15.99 -14.12 -38.06
N VAL A 58 14.74 -13.98 -37.63
CA VAL A 58 14.29 -12.99 -36.66
C VAL A 58 14.93 -13.32 -35.31
N LYS A 59 15.73 -12.39 -34.79
CA LYS A 59 16.45 -12.55 -33.53
C LYS A 59 15.68 -11.98 -32.36
N ARG A 60 15.06 -10.81 -32.54
CA ARG A 60 14.35 -10.11 -31.46
C ARG A 60 13.42 -9.03 -31.97
N ILE A 61 12.49 -8.61 -31.10
CA ILE A 61 11.58 -7.50 -31.35
C ILE A 61 11.75 -6.41 -30.29
N LYS A 62 11.92 -5.17 -30.76
CA LYS A 62 12.01 -3.98 -29.90
C LYS A 62 10.77 -3.11 -30.01
N PHE A 63 9.93 -3.09 -28.99
CA PHE A 63 8.80 -2.16 -28.95
C PHE A 63 9.27 -0.71 -28.77
N THR A 64 9.01 0.13 -29.76
CA THR A 64 9.36 1.55 -29.74
C THR A 64 8.20 2.41 -29.25
N LYS A 65 6.96 1.95 -29.46
CA LYS A 65 5.75 2.67 -29.02
C LYS A 65 4.58 1.73 -28.76
N SER A 66 3.81 2.04 -27.72
CA SER A 66 2.56 1.36 -27.39
C SER A 66 1.54 2.42 -26.97
N LYS A 67 0.54 2.69 -27.81
CA LYS A 67 -0.59 3.58 -27.48
C LYS A 67 -1.88 2.92 -27.90
N ILE A 68 -2.75 2.62 -26.93
CA ILE A 68 -4.12 2.21 -27.20
C ILE A 68 -4.07 1.02 -28.16
N ASP A 69 -4.48 1.16 -29.42
CA ASP A 69 -4.62 0.09 -30.42
C ASP A 69 -3.45 0.06 -31.42
N GLN A 70 -2.50 0.97 -31.28
CA GLN A 70 -1.33 1.07 -32.15
C GLN A 70 -0.06 0.69 -31.40
N VAL A 71 0.72 -0.17 -32.04
CA VAL A 71 2.05 -0.55 -31.62
C VAL A 71 3.03 -0.30 -32.76
N GLU A 72 4.19 0.21 -32.39
CA GLU A 72 5.34 0.37 -33.29
C GLU A 72 6.48 -0.43 -32.65
N PHE A 73 7.16 -1.22 -33.46
CA PHE A 73 8.31 -2.01 -33.03
C PHE A 73 9.27 -2.25 -34.18
N ASN A 74 10.51 -2.51 -33.83
CA ASN A 74 11.55 -2.86 -34.77
C ASN A 74 11.85 -4.34 -34.67
N VAL A 75 11.81 -5.02 -35.82
CA VAL A 75 12.22 -6.42 -35.98
C VAL A 75 13.71 -6.43 -36.27
N VAL A 76 14.50 -7.00 -35.38
CA VAL A 76 15.93 -7.20 -35.61
C VAL A 76 16.10 -8.63 -36.10
N PHE A 77 16.66 -8.77 -37.30
CA PHE A 77 16.87 -10.06 -37.95
C PHE A 77 18.29 -10.17 -38.49
N LYS A 78 18.73 -11.42 -38.65
CA LYS A 78 19.98 -11.77 -39.31
C LYS A 78 19.65 -12.27 -40.71
N ALA A 79 20.25 -11.67 -41.74
CA ALA A 79 20.15 -12.17 -43.10
C ALA A 79 21.47 -12.81 -43.53
N GLU A 80 21.37 -13.99 -44.12
CA GLU A 80 22.47 -14.66 -44.83
C GLU A 80 22.14 -14.61 -46.31
N TYR A 81 22.97 -13.91 -47.08
CA TYR A 81 22.73 -13.70 -48.51
C TYR A 81 24.05 -13.74 -49.28
N GLU A 82 23.96 -14.16 -50.52
CA GLU A 82 25.09 -14.28 -51.44
C GLU A 82 24.95 -13.23 -52.53
N LEU A 83 26.04 -12.51 -52.81
CA LEU A 83 26.17 -11.62 -53.95
C LEU A 83 27.13 -12.27 -54.94
N ALA A 84 26.76 -12.32 -56.20
CA ALA A 84 27.56 -12.93 -57.25
C ALA A 84 27.69 -12.01 -58.47
N ASP A 85 28.84 -12.13 -59.12
CA ASP A 85 29.12 -11.56 -60.43
C ASP A 85 29.17 -12.73 -61.42
N GLY A 86 28.29 -12.73 -62.40
CA GLY A 86 28.11 -13.84 -63.32
C GLY A 86 27.30 -13.47 -64.55
N ASN A 87 27.30 -14.34 -65.55
CA ASN A 87 26.50 -14.15 -66.75
C ASN A 87 25.20 -14.97 -66.65
N GLU A 88 24.05 -14.29 -66.60
CA GLU A 88 22.74 -14.94 -66.48
C GLU A 88 22.44 -15.88 -67.65
N ASP A 89 22.98 -15.59 -68.84
CA ASP A 89 22.67 -16.31 -70.08
C ASP A 89 23.33 -17.69 -70.18
N ASP A 90 24.47 -17.91 -69.52
CA ASP A 90 25.22 -19.17 -69.54
C ASP A 90 25.39 -19.84 -68.16
N GLY A 91 24.96 -19.16 -67.08
CA GLY A 91 24.98 -19.67 -65.71
C GLY A 91 26.38 -19.70 -65.07
N TYR A 92 27.38 -19.06 -65.67
CA TYR A 92 28.75 -19.02 -65.15
C TYR A 92 28.92 -17.93 -64.09
N ILE A 93 29.37 -18.30 -62.89
CA ILE A 93 29.66 -17.38 -61.77
C ILE A 93 31.18 -17.12 -61.71
N TYR A 94 31.59 -15.86 -61.86
CA TYR A 94 32.99 -15.43 -61.81
C TYR A 94 33.49 -15.25 -60.39
N THR A 95 32.68 -14.65 -59.53
CA THR A 95 32.96 -14.52 -58.10
C THR A 95 31.67 -14.48 -57.31
N SER A 96 31.72 -14.96 -56.07
CA SER A 96 30.63 -14.76 -55.12
C SER A 96 31.16 -14.47 -53.72
N ILE A 97 30.38 -13.72 -52.96
CA ILE A 97 30.63 -13.42 -51.56
C ILE A 97 29.37 -13.72 -50.77
N THR A 98 29.52 -14.49 -49.69
CA THR A 98 28.45 -14.69 -48.71
C THR A 98 28.58 -13.65 -47.61
N LYS A 99 27.49 -12.93 -47.34
CA LYS A 99 27.37 -11.98 -46.24
C LYS A 99 26.41 -12.53 -45.18
N LYS A 100 26.74 -12.25 -43.92
CA LYS A 100 25.93 -12.60 -42.74
C LYS A 100 25.85 -11.38 -41.86
N GLU A 101 24.75 -10.64 -41.94
CA GLU A 101 24.65 -9.29 -41.37
C GLU A 101 23.33 -9.11 -40.63
N PHE A 102 23.29 -8.11 -39.75
CA PHE A 102 22.12 -7.78 -38.95
C PHE A 102 21.41 -6.54 -39.50
N PHE A 103 20.10 -6.60 -39.45
CA PHE A 103 19.23 -5.59 -40.03
C PHE A 103 18.09 -5.28 -39.07
N GLU A 104 17.54 -4.07 -39.19
CA GLU A 104 16.38 -3.59 -38.46
C GLU A 104 15.26 -3.25 -39.45
N PHE A 105 14.07 -3.82 -39.23
CA PHE A 105 12.87 -3.57 -40.02
C PHE A 105 11.76 -3.02 -39.13
N LYS A 106 11.34 -1.79 -39.40
CA LYS A 106 10.33 -1.12 -38.57
C LYS A 106 8.93 -1.53 -39.00
N MET A 107 8.14 -1.96 -38.02
CA MET A 107 6.75 -2.38 -38.20
C MET A 107 5.83 -1.55 -37.33
N LYS A 108 4.66 -1.23 -37.89
CA LYS A 108 3.57 -0.57 -37.20
C LYS A 108 2.26 -1.27 -37.45
N GLY A 109 1.47 -1.48 -36.40
CA GLY A 109 0.20 -2.18 -36.54
C GLY A 109 -0.64 -2.20 -35.27
N SER A 110 -1.58 -3.13 -35.23
CA SER A 110 -2.47 -3.38 -34.09
C SER A 110 -2.51 -4.87 -33.79
N PHE A 111 -2.60 -5.24 -32.51
CA PHE A 111 -2.81 -6.63 -32.08
C PHE A 111 -4.29 -7.05 -32.08
N LYS A 112 -5.20 -6.13 -32.44
CA LYS A 112 -6.63 -6.40 -32.48
C LYS A 112 -6.96 -7.42 -33.57
N GLU A 113 -7.42 -8.60 -33.15
CA GLU A 113 -7.74 -9.74 -34.02
C GLU A 113 -6.52 -10.20 -34.85
N ARG A 114 -5.41 -10.50 -34.14
CA ARG A 114 -4.06 -10.78 -34.66
C ARG A 114 -3.30 -9.51 -35.05
N PHE A 115 -1.97 -9.61 -35.14
CA PHE A 115 -1.17 -8.49 -35.60
C PHE A 115 -1.52 -8.19 -37.06
N LYS A 116 -1.86 -6.93 -37.35
CA LYS A 116 -2.09 -6.41 -38.71
C LYS A 116 -1.13 -5.25 -38.94
N GLY A 117 0.00 -5.53 -39.59
CA GLY A 117 0.96 -4.51 -40.02
C GLY A 117 0.37 -3.59 -41.09
N LYS A 118 0.70 -2.29 -41.08
CA LYS A 118 0.13 -1.31 -42.01
C LYS A 118 1.14 -0.54 -42.87
N GLU A 119 2.44 -0.60 -42.62
CA GLU A 119 3.44 0.15 -43.37
C GLU A 119 4.70 -0.70 -43.57
N LYS A 120 5.22 -0.73 -44.81
CA LYS A 120 6.59 -1.16 -45.13
C LYS A 120 7.48 0.07 -44.91
N GLU A 121 8.48 -0.04 -44.04
CA GLU A 121 9.55 0.96 -43.92
C GLU A 121 10.87 0.34 -44.38
N ASP A 122 11.82 1.20 -44.79
CA ASP A 122 13.13 0.78 -45.28
C ASP A 122 13.90 -0.04 -44.23
N ILE A 123 14.69 -1.01 -44.69
CA ILE A 123 15.60 -1.76 -43.82
C ILE A 123 16.86 -0.93 -43.55
N GLU A 124 17.27 -0.89 -42.29
CA GLU A 124 18.54 -0.31 -41.87
C GLU A 124 19.53 -1.41 -41.46
N LYS A 125 20.77 -1.33 -41.96
CA LYS A 125 21.86 -2.22 -41.55
C LYS A 125 22.41 -1.81 -40.20
N LEU A 126 22.70 -2.79 -39.33
CA LEU A 126 23.28 -2.57 -38.01
C LEU A 126 24.79 -2.85 -38.02
N ASP A 127 25.57 -1.95 -37.41
CA ASP A 127 27.05 -2.04 -37.37
C ASP A 127 27.58 -3.14 -36.42
N GLU A 128 26.83 -3.52 -35.38
CA GLU A 128 27.22 -4.51 -34.38
C GLU A 128 26.07 -5.47 -34.03
N GLU A 129 26.42 -6.67 -33.55
CA GLU A 129 25.45 -7.55 -32.89
C GLU A 129 24.96 -6.86 -31.63
N PRO A 130 23.66 -6.58 -31.52
CA PRO A 130 23.22 -5.64 -30.51
C PRO A 130 22.94 -6.31 -29.15
N ASP A 131 23.36 -5.65 -28.05
CA ASP A 131 23.31 -6.15 -26.66
C ASP A 131 21.98 -6.79 -26.21
N GLU A 132 22.09 -7.78 -25.30
CA GLU A 132 21.03 -8.69 -24.82
C GLU A 132 19.91 -8.07 -23.96
N VAL A 133 19.90 -6.76 -23.67
CA VAL A 133 19.04 -6.25 -22.59
C VAL A 133 18.07 -5.16 -23.04
N LEU A 134 16.79 -5.51 -23.20
CA LEU A 134 15.60 -4.83 -22.62
C LEU A 134 14.26 -5.45 -23.09
N SER A 135 13.30 -5.46 -22.16
CA SER A 135 12.06 -6.23 -22.05
C SER A 135 11.15 -6.42 -23.29
N SER A 136 10.80 -7.68 -23.57
CA SER A 136 9.90 -8.18 -24.63
C SER A 136 8.39 -8.14 -24.29
N GLY A 137 8.01 -7.46 -23.21
CA GLY A 137 6.72 -7.68 -22.54
C GLY A 137 5.62 -6.65 -22.77
N LEU A 138 5.75 -5.60 -23.59
CA LEU A 138 4.72 -4.55 -23.81
C LEU A 138 4.13 -3.84 -22.57
N VAL A 139 4.57 -4.19 -21.36
CA VAL A 139 4.21 -3.51 -20.12
C VAL A 139 5.07 -2.25 -20.04
N PRO A 140 4.47 -1.05 -19.95
CA PRO A 140 5.26 0.17 -19.83
C PRO A 140 6.22 0.08 -18.63
N ILE A 141 7.45 0.54 -18.78
CA ILE A 141 8.35 0.74 -17.63
C ILE A 141 8.14 2.17 -17.15
N ILE A 142 7.40 2.34 -16.05
CA ILE A 142 7.07 3.66 -15.49
C ILE A 142 7.89 3.84 -14.21
N SER A 143 8.76 4.86 -14.18
CA SER A 143 9.48 5.24 -12.96
C SER A 143 8.52 5.83 -11.92
N THR A 144 8.91 5.89 -10.65
CA THR A 144 8.03 6.47 -9.61
C THR A 144 7.81 7.96 -9.85
N GLU A 145 8.82 8.64 -10.39
CA GLU A 145 8.85 10.05 -10.72
C GLU A 145 7.88 10.40 -11.86
N ASP A 146 7.69 9.47 -12.81
CA ASP A 146 6.86 9.67 -14.00
C ASP A 146 5.36 9.39 -13.76
N MET A 147 4.98 8.82 -12.62
CA MET A 147 3.60 8.40 -12.34
C MET A 147 2.56 9.52 -12.51
N ASP A 148 2.88 10.74 -12.08
CA ASP A 148 1.98 11.90 -12.27
C ASP A 148 1.87 12.31 -13.76
N SER A 149 2.93 12.12 -14.55
CA SER A 149 2.92 12.36 -16.00
C SER A 149 2.02 11.36 -16.71
N TYR A 150 2.11 10.08 -16.36
CA TYR A 150 1.24 9.02 -16.90
C TYR A 150 -0.23 9.21 -16.50
N ALA A 151 -0.51 9.58 -15.24
CA ALA A 151 -1.86 9.96 -14.83
C ALA A 151 -2.39 11.16 -15.65
N THR A 152 -1.54 12.15 -15.91
CA THR A 152 -1.89 13.30 -16.75
C THR A 152 -2.15 12.89 -18.20
N LYS A 153 -1.37 11.96 -18.76
CA LYS A 153 -1.59 11.41 -20.12
C LYS A 153 -2.96 10.75 -20.23
N PHE A 154 -3.32 9.92 -19.26
CA PHE A 154 -4.65 9.30 -19.19
C PHE A 154 -5.75 10.36 -19.15
N LEU A 155 -5.60 11.37 -18.28
CA LEU A 155 -6.60 12.43 -18.10
C LEU A 155 -6.73 13.33 -19.33
N LYS A 156 -5.65 13.66 -20.04
CA LYS A 156 -5.70 14.45 -21.28
C LYS A 156 -6.56 13.79 -22.36
N GLU A 157 -6.55 12.46 -22.44
CA GLU A 157 -7.28 11.71 -23.46
C GLU A 157 -8.79 11.65 -23.12
N PHE A 158 -9.15 11.43 -21.86
CA PHE A 158 -10.54 11.15 -21.48
C PHE A 158 -11.23 12.27 -20.70
N CYS A 159 -10.53 13.00 -19.85
CA CYS A 159 -11.12 14.02 -18.97
C CYS A 159 -10.21 15.25 -18.82
N PRO A 160 -9.89 15.98 -19.91
CA PRO A 160 -8.96 17.11 -19.84
C PRO A 160 -9.42 18.23 -18.90
N GLU A 161 -10.72 18.37 -18.67
CA GLU A 161 -11.33 19.35 -17.77
C GLU A 161 -10.79 19.26 -16.33
N VAL A 162 -10.53 18.04 -15.83
CA VAL A 162 -10.05 17.83 -14.45
C VAL A 162 -8.58 18.23 -14.28
N LEU A 163 -7.88 18.62 -15.34
CA LEU A 163 -6.52 19.14 -15.30
C LEU A 163 -6.47 20.68 -15.23
N VAL A 164 -7.61 21.34 -15.47
CA VAL A 164 -7.71 22.80 -15.53
C VAL A 164 -8.29 23.36 -14.25
N THR A 165 -9.37 22.76 -13.74
CA THR A 165 -10.06 23.20 -12.53
C THR A 165 -10.21 22.03 -11.56
N PRO A 166 -9.98 22.23 -10.24
CA PRO A 166 -10.21 21.16 -9.28
C PRO A 166 -11.66 20.72 -9.33
N MET A 167 -11.89 19.42 -9.49
CA MET A 167 -13.22 18.83 -9.49
C MET A 167 -13.18 17.33 -9.21
N LYS A 168 -14.33 16.78 -8.78
CA LYS A 168 -14.54 15.34 -8.66
C LYS A 168 -14.62 14.71 -10.06
N LEU A 169 -13.77 13.73 -10.35
CA LEU A 169 -13.80 13.01 -11.64
C LEU A 169 -15.17 12.31 -11.84
N ASN A 170 -15.83 12.59 -12.96
CA ASN A 170 -17.03 11.86 -13.38
C ASN A 170 -16.64 10.54 -14.06
N ILE A 171 -16.72 9.44 -13.31
CA ILE A 171 -16.35 8.11 -13.81
C ILE A 171 -17.28 7.66 -14.93
N GLN A 172 -18.58 7.98 -14.89
CA GLN A 172 -19.52 7.53 -15.91
C GLN A 172 -19.21 8.18 -17.27
N ASP A 173 -18.93 9.48 -17.29
CA ASP A 173 -18.58 10.18 -18.53
C ASP A 173 -17.22 9.71 -19.08
N MET A 174 -16.27 9.45 -18.18
CA MET A 174 -14.97 8.85 -18.54
C MET A 174 -15.16 7.48 -19.20
N LEU A 175 -15.94 6.57 -18.60
CA LEU A 175 -16.18 5.23 -19.14
C LEU A 175 -16.85 5.28 -20.52
N LYS A 176 -17.81 6.19 -20.72
CA LYS A 176 -18.43 6.43 -22.04
C LYS A 176 -17.41 6.85 -23.08
N LYS A 177 -16.53 7.81 -22.76
CA LYS A 177 -15.45 8.27 -23.66
C LYS A 177 -14.41 7.17 -23.94
N MET A 178 -14.15 6.30 -22.95
CA MET A 178 -13.28 5.12 -23.11
C MET A 178 -13.92 3.97 -23.87
N ASN A 179 -15.23 4.04 -24.16
CA ASN A 179 -16.04 2.95 -24.72
C ASN A 179 -15.93 1.65 -23.89
N ILE A 180 -15.99 1.79 -22.56
CA ILE A 180 -15.96 0.67 -21.60
C ILE A 180 -17.38 0.39 -21.11
N ASP A 181 -17.78 -0.87 -21.19
CA ASP A 181 -18.98 -1.37 -20.53
C ASP A 181 -18.64 -1.82 -19.10
N TYR A 182 -19.55 -1.64 -18.15
CA TYR A 182 -19.34 -2.17 -16.81
C TYR A 182 -20.59 -2.85 -16.23
N TYR A 183 -20.37 -3.84 -15.37
CA TYR A 183 -21.43 -4.58 -14.69
C TYR A 183 -21.06 -4.85 -13.24
N TYR A 184 -22.05 -4.88 -12.36
CA TYR A 184 -21.83 -5.38 -11.00
C TYR A 184 -21.83 -6.90 -11.02
N ALA A 185 -20.88 -7.53 -10.33
CA ALA A 185 -20.73 -8.98 -10.32
C ALA A 185 -20.31 -9.51 -8.94
N PRO A 186 -20.78 -10.71 -8.54
CA PRO A 186 -20.21 -11.40 -7.40
C PRO A 186 -18.80 -11.87 -7.77
N LEU A 187 -17.78 -11.21 -7.21
CA LEU A 187 -16.39 -11.58 -7.46
C LEU A 187 -15.85 -12.40 -6.29
N GLU A 188 -14.76 -13.11 -6.56
CA GLU A 188 -14.15 -14.00 -5.59
C GLU A 188 -13.56 -13.25 -4.38
N ASN A 189 -13.33 -13.94 -3.26
CA ASN A 189 -12.75 -13.32 -2.06
C ASN A 189 -11.41 -12.64 -2.38
N GLY A 190 -11.28 -11.37 -1.98
CA GLY A 190 -10.11 -10.53 -2.24
C GLY A 190 -10.11 -9.80 -3.60
N VAL A 191 -11.04 -10.09 -4.51
CA VAL A 191 -11.14 -9.44 -5.82
C VAL A 191 -12.24 -8.36 -5.80
N PHE A 192 -11.89 -7.11 -6.09
CA PHE A 192 -12.82 -5.96 -6.07
C PHE A 192 -13.29 -5.55 -7.47
N GLY A 193 -12.42 -5.70 -8.45
CA GLY A 193 -12.67 -5.41 -9.85
C GLY A 193 -12.04 -6.47 -10.75
N LYS A 194 -12.50 -6.53 -11.99
CA LYS A 194 -11.99 -7.46 -13.01
C LYS A 194 -12.15 -6.85 -14.40
N THR A 195 -11.07 -6.78 -15.17
CA THR A 195 -11.07 -6.25 -16.54
C THR A 195 -10.92 -7.37 -17.56
N TYR A 196 -11.82 -7.40 -18.55
CA TYR A 196 -11.80 -8.37 -19.65
C TYR A 196 -11.07 -7.83 -20.88
N PHE A 197 -10.12 -8.63 -21.38
CA PHE A 197 -9.33 -8.34 -22.59
C PHE A 197 -9.69 -9.25 -23.77
N ALA A 198 -10.55 -10.25 -23.54
CA ALA A 198 -11.04 -11.20 -24.53
C ALA A 198 -12.57 -11.35 -24.42
N ASN A 199 -13.20 -11.93 -25.44
CA ASN A 199 -14.60 -12.33 -25.35
C ASN A 199 -14.74 -13.51 -24.36
N ASP A 200 -15.69 -13.43 -23.45
CA ASP A 200 -15.92 -14.48 -22.44
C ASP A 200 -17.38 -14.46 -21.94
N LYS A 201 -17.70 -15.28 -20.96
CA LYS A 201 -18.96 -15.27 -20.22
C LYS A 201 -18.69 -14.85 -18.77
N ALA A 202 -19.48 -13.91 -18.28
CA ALA A 202 -19.39 -13.45 -16.90
C ALA A 202 -20.71 -13.63 -16.16
N LYS A 203 -20.62 -14.01 -14.89
CA LYS A 203 -21.74 -13.98 -13.96
C LYS A 203 -21.85 -12.57 -13.38
N VAL A 204 -22.97 -11.90 -13.63
CA VAL A 204 -23.25 -10.53 -13.17
C VAL A 204 -24.54 -10.49 -12.37
N TYR A 205 -24.69 -9.47 -11.52
CA TYR A 205 -25.94 -9.21 -10.84
C TYR A 205 -27.03 -8.74 -11.82
N THR A 206 -28.28 -9.04 -11.48
CA THR A 206 -29.44 -8.41 -12.11
C THR A 206 -29.63 -7.00 -11.56
N GLU A 207 -30.49 -6.19 -12.19
CA GLU A 207 -30.70 -4.76 -11.84
C GLU A 207 -31.00 -4.50 -10.35
N ASN A 208 -31.59 -5.47 -9.66
CA ASN A 208 -31.90 -5.40 -8.23
C ASN A 208 -30.83 -5.96 -7.29
N LEU A 209 -29.65 -6.38 -7.77
CA LEU A 209 -28.55 -7.00 -7.00
C LEU A 209 -28.90 -8.29 -6.23
N LEU A 210 -30.13 -8.83 -6.36
CA LEU A 210 -30.59 -10.00 -5.62
C LEU A 210 -30.35 -11.33 -6.35
N LYS A 211 -30.32 -11.29 -7.68
CA LYS A 211 -30.10 -12.47 -8.53
C LYS A 211 -28.89 -12.27 -9.40
N THR A 212 -28.43 -13.37 -10.00
CA THR A 212 -27.29 -13.36 -10.91
C THR A 212 -27.69 -13.95 -12.25
N LYS A 213 -27.12 -13.44 -13.34
CA LYS A 213 -27.29 -13.93 -14.70
C LYS A 213 -25.93 -14.07 -15.37
N ILE A 214 -25.83 -14.96 -16.36
CA ILE A 214 -24.62 -15.08 -17.19
C ILE A 214 -24.83 -14.20 -18.42
N ILE A 215 -23.88 -13.29 -18.68
CA ILE A 215 -23.84 -12.47 -19.89
C ILE A 215 -22.60 -12.81 -20.71
N ARG A 216 -22.64 -12.51 -22.01
CA ARG A 216 -21.43 -12.46 -22.84
C ARG A 216 -20.76 -11.12 -22.59
N VAL A 217 -19.46 -11.16 -22.31
CA VAL A 217 -18.61 -9.96 -22.15
C VAL A 217 -17.63 -9.91 -23.31
N LYS A 218 -17.26 -8.69 -23.70
CA LYS A 218 -16.32 -8.39 -24.79
C LYS A 218 -15.09 -7.67 -24.22
N PRO A 219 -13.96 -7.59 -24.95
CA PRO A 219 -12.84 -6.75 -24.57
C PRO A 219 -13.31 -5.32 -24.24
N GLY A 220 -12.83 -4.78 -23.12
CA GLY A 220 -13.27 -3.48 -22.62
C GLY A 220 -14.52 -3.56 -21.73
N THR A 221 -14.77 -4.72 -21.14
CA THR A 221 -15.78 -4.89 -20.08
C THR A 221 -15.12 -4.93 -18.70
N ILE A 222 -15.60 -4.12 -17.77
CA ILE A 222 -15.17 -4.12 -16.36
C ILE A 222 -16.27 -4.71 -15.48
N LEU A 223 -15.91 -5.63 -14.58
CA LEU A 223 -16.79 -6.10 -13.52
C LEU A 223 -16.36 -5.50 -12.18
N ILE A 224 -17.34 -5.12 -11.36
CA ILE A 224 -17.10 -4.58 -10.02
C ILE A 224 -17.96 -5.29 -8.99
N ASP A 225 -17.36 -5.68 -7.88
CA ASP A 225 -18.10 -6.24 -6.76
C ASP A 225 -18.61 -5.14 -5.83
N ILE A 226 -19.83 -4.68 -6.10
CA ILE A 226 -20.46 -3.62 -5.30
C ILE A 226 -20.63 -4.02 -3.83
N THR A 227 -20.83 -5.31 -3.53
CA THR A 227 -21.09 -5.78 -2.16
C THR A 227 -19.88 -5.56 -1.25
N LYS A 228 -18.67 -5.71 -1.81
CA LYS A 228 -17.41 -5.42 -1.11
C LYS A 228 -17.15 -3.93 -0.87
N HIS A 229 -17.97 -3.07 -1.48
CA HIS A 229 -17.93 -1.63 -1.30
C HIS A 229 -19.13 -1.10 -0.49
N ILE A 230 -20.08 -1.93 -0.06
CA ILE A 230 -21.19 -1.46 0.79
C ILE A 230 -20.63 -1.04 2.17
N ASP A 231 -19.77 -1.87 2.75
CA ASP A 231 -19.12 -1.60 4.03
C ASP A 231 -17.87 -0.71 3.90
N ARG A 232 -17.51 -0.29 2.68
CA ARG A 232 -16.36 0.57 2.40
C ARG A 232 -16.85 1.90 1.83
N ASN A 233 -16.15 2.99 2.12
CA ASN A 233 -16.56 4.31 1.60
C ASN A 233 -16.57 4.37 0.06
N GLU A 234 -17.34 5.32 -0.50
CA GLU A 234 -17.45 5.61 -1.95
C GLU A 234 -16.08 5.74 -2.64
N GLY A 235 -15.08 6.24 -1.92
CA GLY A 235 -13.72 6.37 -2.43
C GLY A 235 -13.06 5.04 -2.80
N SER A 236 -13.33 3.96 -2.06
CA SER A 236 -12.82 2.63 -2.40
C SER A 236 -13.39 2.13 -3.73
N PHE A 237 -14.68 2.35 -3.96
CA PHE A 237 -15.37 1.98 -5.20
C PHE A 237 -14.78 2.74 -6.38
N ARG A 238 -14.67 4.07 -6.25
CA ARG A 238 -14.10 4.95 -7.28
C ARG A 238 -12.66 4.57 -7.62
N ASN A 239 -11.85 4.25 -6.62
CA ASN A 239 -10.47 3.80 -6.83
C ASN A 239 -10.39 2.48 -7.60
N THR A 240 -11.24 1.50 -7.28
CA THR A 240 -11.30 0.22 -8.00
C THR A 240 -11.66 0.44 -9.48
N PHE A 241 -12.65 1.29 -9.78
CA PHE A 241 -12.99 1.60 -11.17
C PHE A 241 -11.81 2.16 -11.96
N ILE A 242 -11.10 3.16 -11.40
CA ILE A 242 -9.96 3.75 -12.08
C ILE A 242 -8.80 2.75 -12.20
N HIS A 243 -8.58 1.91 -11.19
CA HIS A 243 -7.60 0.81 -11.23
C HIS A 243 -7.85 -0.11 -12.43
N GLU A 244 -9.08 -0.56 -12.62
CA GLU A 244 -9.47 -1.39 -13.77
C GLU A 244 -9.35 -0.62 -15.10
N CYS A 245 -9.68 0.68 -15.13
CA CYS A 245 -9.49 1.52 -16.31
C CYS A 245 -8.01 1.68 -16.69
N VAL A 246 -7.11 1.72 -15.70
CA VAL A 246 -5.65 1.73 -15.93
C VAL A 246 -5.20 0.43 -16.56
N HIS A 247 -5.70 -0.72 -16.10
CA HIS A 247 -5.44 -2.00 -16.76
C HIS A 247 -5.90 -2.00 -18.21
N TRP A 248 -7.11 -1.52 -18.48
CA TRP A 248 -7.59 -1.41 -19.84
C TRP A 248 -6.72 -0.49 -20.70
N TYR A 249 -6.36 0.69 -20.20
CA TYR A 249 -5.66 1.69 -21.02
C TYR A 249 -4.18 1.38 -21.25
N PHE A 250 -3.45 1.00 -20.20
CA PHE A 250 -1.99 0.84 -20.26
C PHE A 250 -1.54 -0.60 -20.50
N HIS A 251 -2.35 -1.59 -20.15
CA HIS A 251 -1.90 -3.00 -20.15
C HIS A 251 -2.55 -3.86 -21.24
N ARG A 252 -3.52 -3.34 -22.01
CA ARG A 252 -4.21 -4.16 -23.02
C ARG A 252 -3.31 -4.73 -24.11
N ASN A 253 -2.31 -3.99 -24.58
CA ASN A 253 -1.44 -4.45 -25.67
C ASN A 253 -0.63 -5.69 -25.26
N TYR A 254 -0.31 -5.84 -23.97
CA TYR A 254 0.25 -7.07 -23.44
C TYR A 254 -0.70 -8.25 -23.62
N PHE A 255 -1.95 -8.10 -23.20
CA PHE A 255 -2.94 -9.17 -23.27
C PHE A 255 -3.36 -9.48 -24.71
N GLU A 256 -3.41 -8.47 -25.59
CA GLU A 256 -3.67 -8.67 -27.02
C GLU A 256 -2.50 -9.38 -27.71
N LEU A 257 -1.24 -9.03 -27.40
CA LEU A 257 -0.07 -9.76 -27.89
C LEU A 257 -0.14 -11.22 -27.45
N ARG A 258 -0.43 -11.49 -26.18
CA ARG A 258 -0.55 -12.87 -25.68
C ARG A 258 -1.64 -13.67 -26.42
N GLN A 259 -2.79 -13.05 -26.72
CA GLN A 259 -3.83 -13.66 -27.56
C GLN A 259 -3.38 -13.90 -29.00
N CYS A 260 -2.49 -13.07 -29.54
CA CYS A 260 -1.88 -13.31 -30.85
C CYS A 260 -0.99 -14.57 -30.83
N LEU A 261 -0.25 -14.80 -29.74
CA LEU A 261 0.62 -15.97 -29.59
C LEU A 261 -0.16 -17.26 -29.34
N ASN A 262 -1.33 -17.16 -28.69
CA ASN A 262 -2.19 -18.29 -28.40
C ASN A 262 -3.66 -17.87 -28.39
N SER A 263 -4.39 -18.28 -29.44
CA SER A 263 -5.79 -17.90 -29.64
C SER A 263 -6.77 -18.51 -28.65
N GLU A 264 -6.36 -19.54 -27.89
CA GLU A 264 -7.20 -20.17 -26.86
C GLU A 264 -7.11 -19.44 -25.50
N ASP A 265 -6.19 -18.51 -25.34
CA ASP A 265 -6.04 -17.82 -24.07
C ASP A 265 -7.12 -16.75 -23.85
N THR A 266 -8.14 -17.10 -23.06
CA THR A 266 -9.14 -16.16 -22.56
C THR A 266 -8.56 -15.39 -21.37
N TYR A 267 -7.82 -14.31 -21.64
CA TYR A 267 -7.22 -13.54 -20.56
C TYR A 267 -8.24 -12.62 -19.89
N VAL A 268 -8.34 -12.79 -18.56
CA VAL A 268 -8.95 -11.80 -17.69
C VAL A 268 -7.92 -11.35 -16.67
N ALA A 269 -7.73 -10.03 -16.51
CA ALA A 269 -6.96 -9.55 -15.37
C ALA A 269 -7.82 -9.72 -14.13
N CYS A 270 -7.52 -10.78 -13.38
CA CYS A 270 -8.09 -11.06 -12.08
C CYS A 270 -6.94 -11.61 -11.23
N TYR A 271 -6.49 -10.85 -10.24
CA TYR A 271 -5.51 -11.35 -9.29
C TYR A 271 -6.15 -12.46 -8.44
N LYS A 272 -5.93 -13.70 -8.85
CA LYS A 272 -5.80 -14.84 -7.95
C LYS A 272 -4.51 -15.55 -8.31
N GLY A 273 -3.58 -15.57 -7.37
CA GLY A 273 -2.29 -16.22 -7.55
C GLY A 273 -2.49 -17.70 -7.86
N GLU A 274 -2.22 -18.08 -9.11
CA GLU A 274 -1.79 -19.42 -9.54
C GLU A 274 -1.43 -19.47 -11.05
N ASN A 275 -1.02 -18.35 -11.66
CA ASN A 275 -0.57 -18.36 -13.05
C ASN A 275 0.94 -18.61 -13.15
N LYS A 276 1.31 -19.66 -13.90
CA LYS A 276 2.69 -20.14 -14.14
C LYS A 276 3.54 -19.26 -15.08
N TYR A 277 3.04 -18.11 -15.52
CA TYR A 277 3.79 -17.19 -16.39
C TYR A 277 4.25 -15.96 -15.61
N ALA A 278 5.46 -15.49 -15.94
CA ALA A 278 6.28 -14.47 -15.26
C ALA A 278 5.49 -13.57 -14.30
N ILE A 279 5.37 -14.04 -13.06
CA ILE A 279 4.73 -13.36 -11.92
C ILE A 279 5.10 -11.87 -11.86
N LYS A 280 6.33 -11.53 -12.27
CA LYS A 280 6.89 -10.18 -12.33
C LYS A 280 6.13 -9.16 -13.21
N ASP A 281 5.62 -9.55 -14.39
CA ASP A 281 4.95 -8.60 -15.31
C ASP A 281 3.57 -8.19 -14.77
N ILE A 282 2.79 -9.19 -14.35
CA ILE A 282 1.46 -8.99 -13.79
C ILE A 282 1.56 -8.21 -12.46
N GLU A 283 2.53 -8.54 -11.62
CA GLU A 283 2.82 -7.77 -10.40
C GLU A 283 3.18 -6.31 -10.69
N TRP A 284 3.95 -6.09 -11.75
CA TRP A 284 4.32 -4.73 -12.19
C TRP A 284 3.11 -3.94 -12.66
N MET A 285 2.23 -4.54 -13.47
CA MET A 285 0.96 -3.94 -13.90
C MET A 285 0.06 -3.55 -12.71
N GLU A 286 -0.07 -4.45 -11.74
CA GLU A 286 -0.86 -4.21 -10.54
C GLU A 286 -0.31 -3.04 -9.71
N TRP A 287 1.02 -2.95 -9.57
CA TRP A 287 1.65 -1.82 -8.91
C TRP A 287 1.40 -0.51 -9.66
N GLN A 288 1.48 -0.51 -10.99
CA GLN A 288 1.17 0.67 -11.81
C GLN A 288 -0.28 1.11 -11.62
N ALA A 289 -1.23 0.18 -11.71
CA ALA A 289 -2.65 0.47 -11.53
C ALA A 289 -2.96 1.05 -10.15
N ARG A 290 -2.38 0.48 -9.09
CA ARG A 290 -2.52 0.99 -7.71
C ARG A 290 -1.94 2.38 -7.52
N THR A 291 -0.83 2.68 -8.22
CA THR A 291 -0.12 3.96 -8.08
C THR A 291 -0.79 5.06 -8.91
N LEU A 292 -1.29 4.72 -10.10
CA LEU A 292 -1.93 5.64 -11.03
C LEU A 292 -3.37 5.99 -10.62
N ALA A 293 -4.16 5.05 -10.12
CA ALA A 293 -5.56 5.28 -9.77
C ALA A 293 -5.80 6.49 -8.85
N PRO A 294 -5.13 6.64 -7.69
CA PRO A 294 -5.30 7.81 -6.83
C PRO A 294 -4.78 9.11 -7.49
N ARG A 295 -3.76 9.04 -8.36
CA ARG A 295 -3.22 10.21 -9.09
C ARG A 295 -4.16 10.70 -10.17
N ILE A 296 -4.87 9.79 -10.84
CA ILE A 296 -5.94 10.11 -11.80
C ILE A 296 -7.14 10.72 -11.08
N LEU A 297 -7.53 10.18 -9.92
CA LEU A 297 -8.62 10.74 -9.11
C LEU A 297 -8.29 12.10 -8.51
N MET A 298 -7.02 12.37 -8.22
CA MET A 298 -6.54 13.61 -7.59
C MET A 298 -5.32 14.16 -8.35
N PRO A 299 -5.50 14.84 -9.49
CA PRO A 299 -4.40 15.35 -10.30
C PRO A 299 -3.50 16.31 -9.49
N LYS A 300 -2.17 16.20 -9.61
CA LYS A 300 -1.21 16.82 -8.66
C LYS A 300 -1.44 18.32 -8.46
N LYS A 301 -1.54 19.05 -9.58
CA LYS A 301 -1.77 20.50 -9.59
C LYS A 301 -3.12 20.86 -8.98
N MET A 302 -4.17 20.10 -9.32
CA MET A 302 -5.53 20.35 -8.83
C MET A 302 -5.68 20.01 -7.34
N ALA A 303 -5.03 18.94 -6.89
CA ALA A 303 -4.95 18.58 -5.48
C ALA A 303 -4.27 19.69 -4.67
N ALA A 304 -3.13 20.20 -5.13
CA ALA A 304 -2.44 21.31 -4.47
C ALA A 304 -3.30 22.59 -4.43
N GLN A 305 -3.94 22.93 -5.55
CA GLN A 305 -4.83 24.08 -5.62
C GLN A 305 -6.02 23.93 -4.65
N LYS A 306 -6.71 22.78 -4.67
CA LYS A 306 -7.89 22.59 -3.81
C LYS A 306 -7.52 22.55 -2.33
N PHE A 307 -6.36 21.99 -1.98
CA PHE A 307 -5.85 22.08 -0.62
C PHE A 307 -5.74 23.55 -0.17
N SER A 308 -5.11 24.41 -0.99
CA SER A 308 -4.97 25.83 -0.68
C SER A 308 -6.30 26.59 -0.63
N GLU A 309 -7.27 26.24 -1.46
CA GLU A 309 -8.63 26.80 -1.40
C GLU A 309 -9.32 26.41 -0.08
N LEU A 310 -9.33 25.12 0.27
CA LEU A 310 -9.96 24.63 1.50
C LEU A 310 -9.32 25.23 2.77
N THR A 311 -7.99 25.41 2.79
CA THR A 311 -7.33 26.09 3.91
C THR A 311 -7.87 27.51 4.08
N LYS A 312 -7.97 28.28 2.99
CA LYS A 312 -8.49 29.65 3.02
C LYS A 312 -9.97 29.69 3.41
N GLU A 313 -10.79 28.79 2.88
CA GLU A 313 -12.20 28.67 3.22
C GLU A 313 -12.38 28.45 4.74
N ILE A 314 -11.61 27.52 5.32
CA ILE A 314 -11.65 27.24 6.76
C ILE A 314 -11.19 28.46 7.57
N ASP A 315 -10.10 29.12 7.18
CA ASP A 315 -9.60 30.31 7.89
C ASP A 315 -10.63 31.46 7.87
N VAL A 316 -11.26 31.72 6.71
CA VAL A 316 -12.33 32.73 6.59
C VAL A 316 -13.55 32.38 7.42
N GLU A 317 -13.99 31.11 7.44
CA GLU A 317 -15.10 30.67 8.29
C GLU A 317 -14.82 30.94 9.77
N GLN A 318 -13.58 30.76 10.23
CA GLN A 318 -13.22 31.04 11.62
C GLN A 318 -13.28 32.52 11.96
N GLU A 319 -12.78 33.37 11.06
CA GLU A 319 -12.80 34.84 11.24
C GLU A 319 -14.22 35.39 11.22
N THR A 320 -15.06 34.89 10.29
CA THR A 320 -16.40 35.46 10.04
C THR A 320 -17.49 34.89 10.94
N LEU A 321 -17.40 33.61 11.32
CA LEU A 321 -18.41 32.94 12.16
C LEU A 321 -18.02 32.91 13.64
N GLY A 322 -16.84 33.42 14.01
CA GLY A 322 -16.32 33.38 15.38
C GLY A 322 -16.01 31.97 15.90
N VAL A 323 -15.88 30.99 14.99
CA VAL A 323 -15.58 29.60 15.36
C VAL A 323 -14.09 29.47 15.63
N ILE A 324 -13.70 29.30 16.89
CA ILE A 324 -12.31 29.05 17.27
C ILE A 324 -12.02 27.56 17.16
N ARG A 325 -11.43 27.14 16.04
CA ARG A 325 -10.88 25.79 15.84
C ARG A 325 -9.41 25.76 16.22
N THR A 326 -9.01 24.75 16.97
CA THR A 326 -7.61 24.38 17.21
C THR A 326 -6.94 23.95 15.89
N LYS A 327 -5.60 23.96 15.87
CA LYS A 327 -4.83 23.51 14.71
C LYS A 327 -5.17 22.06 14.31
N THR A 328 -5.38 21.19 15.29
CA THR A 328 -5.74 19.78 15.09
C THR A 328 -7.10 19.64 14.39
N GLU A 329 -8.12 20.34 14.88
CA GLU A 329 -9.47 20.33 14.29
C GLU A 329 -9.46 20.86 12.85
N LYS A 330 -8.72 21.96 12.58
CA LYS A 330 -8.58 22.50 11.22
C LYS A 330 -8.06 21.45 10.23
N TRP A 331 -7.03 20.69 10.61
CA TRP A 331 -6.41 19.71 9.71
C TRP A 331 -7.26 18.45 9.53
N GLU A 332 -7.98 18.01 10.57
CA GLU A 332 -8.95 16.91 10.44
C GLU A 332 -10.10 17.28 9.51
N GLU A 333 -10.63 18.50 9.68
CA GLU A 333 -11.68 19.03 8.81
C GLU A 333 -11.17 19.20 7.37
N LEU A 334 -9.95 19.72 7.19
CA LEU A 334 -9.33 19.84 5.88
C LEU A 334 -9.20 18.48 5.20
N LEU A 335 -8.70 17.46 5.89
CA LEU A 335 -8.57 16.11 5.34
C LEU A 335 -9.94 15.54 4.92
N MET A 336 -10.95 15.75 5.76
CA MET A 336 -12.32 15.32 5.49
C MET A 336 -12.90 16.02 4.25
N ARG A 337 -12.85 17.36 4.22
CA ARG A 337 -13.35 18.17 3.10
C ARG A 337 -12.62 17.83 1.80
N PHE A 338 -11.30 17.65 1.86
CA PHE A 338 -10.48 17.27 0.71
C PHE A 338 -10.84 15.88 0.17
N ALA A 339 -10.99 14.89 1.05
CA ALA A 339 -11.40 13.54 0.66
C ALA A 339 -12.81 13.52 0.04
N ASN A 340 -13.75 14.25 0.65
CA ASN A 340 -15.12 14.37 0.16
C ASN A 340 -15.16 15.06 -1.20
N PHE A 341 -14.39 16.13 -1.39
CA PHE A 341 -14.34 16.89 -2.64
C PHE A 341 -13.94 16.02 -3.84
N PHE A 342 -12.87 15.24 -3.73
CA PHE A 342 -12.45 14.33 -4.80
C PHE A 342 -13.22 13.01 -4.84
N GLY A 343 -14.05 12.74 -3.82
CA GLY A 343 -14.74 11.47 -3.64
C GLY A 343 -13.77 10.31 -3.49
N VAL A 344 -12.82 10.43 -2.57
CA VAL A 344 -11.80 9.40 -2.29
C VAL A 344 -11.83 9.01 -0.81
N SER A 345 -11.16 7.92 -0.45
CA SER A 345 -11.03 7.55 0.96
C SER A 345 -10.14 8.57 1.70
N LYS A 346 -10.38 8.79 3.00
CA LYS A 346 -9.51 9.63 3.85
C LYS A 346 -8.04 9.22 3.74
N LEU A 347 -7.80 7.93 3.61
CA LEU A 347 -6.46 7.37 3.49
C LEU A 347 -5.80 7.69 2.13
N SER A 348 -6.54 7.59 1.03
CA SER A 348 -6.08 8.01 -0.30
C SER A 348 -5.78 9.51 -0.33
N ALA A 349 -6.67 10.33 0.25
CA ALA A 349 -6.47 11.76 0.40
C ALA A 349 -5.19 12.09 1.20
N LYS A 350 -5.00 11.43 2.36
CA LYS A 350 -3.82 11.59 3.21
C LYS A 350 -2.53 11.29 2.44
N ILE A 351 -2.47 10.18 1.73
CA ILE A 351 -1.31 9.83 0.89
C ILE A 351 -1.05 10.90 -0.15
N ARG A 352 -2.10 11.36 -0.85
CA ARG A 352 -1.95 12.37 -1.89
C ARG A 352 -1.45 13.70 -1.35
N LEU A 353 -1.94 14.12 -0.19
CA LEU A 353 -1.47 15.33 0.49
C LEU A 353 0.02 15.22 0.88
N ARG A 354 0.47 14.05 1.34
CA ARG A 354 1.90 13.81 1.55
C ARG A 354 2.69 13.90 0.24
N GLU A 355 2.23 13.28 -0.84
CA GLU A 355 2.92 13.28 -2.14
C GLU A 355 3.11 14.70 -2.73
N ILE A 356 2.21 15.63 -2.41
CA ILE A 356 2.33 17.06 -2.80
C ILE A 356 3.08 17.91 -1.76
N GLY A 357 3.69 17.29 -0.75
CA GLY A 357 4.58 17.92 0.21
C GLY A 357 3.94 18.43 1.51
N LYS A 358 2.69 18.04 1.83
CA LYS A 358 2.01 18.38 3.10
C LYS A 358 2.26 17.29 4.14
N THR A 359 3.48 17.23 4.66
CA THR A 359 3.94 16.16 5.57
C THR A 359 3.23 16.17 6.93
N GLU A 360 2.69 17.31 7.34
CA GLU A 360 1.94 17.48 8.60
C GLU A 360 0.70 16.56 8.67
N ILE A 361 0.17 16.13 7.52
CA ILE A 361 -0.98 15.23 7.45
C ILE A 361 -0.70 13.85 8.07
N GLU A 362 0.57 13.46 8.21
CA GLU A 362 0.97 12.19 8.81
C GLU A 362 0.46 12.03 10.25
N GLY A 363 0.36 13.11 11.02
CA GLY A 363 -0.18 13.07 12.37
C GLY A 363 -1.70 13.14 12.46
N VAL A 364 -2.42 13.22 11.33
CA VAL A 364 -3.87 13.45 11.28
C VAL A 364 -4.63 12.21 10.83
N GLY A 365 -5.76 11.90 11.48
CA GLY A 365 -6.67 10.83 11.07
C GLY A 365 -6.08 9.42 11.11
N ASN A 366 -5.16 9.18 12.05
CA ASN A 366 -4.55 7.86 12.23
C ASN A 366 -5.48 6.92 12.99
N TYR A 367 -5.69 5.72 12.44
CA TYR A 367 -6.53 4.69 13.03
C TYR A 367 -5.68 3.49 13.40
N VAL A 368 -5.54 3.22 14.70
CA VAL A 368 -4.68 2.16 15.25
C VAL A 368 -5.43 1.45 16.37
N ASP A 369 -5.34 0.12 16.40
CA ASP A 369 -6.03 -0.73 17.38
C ASP A 369 -7.54 -0.44 17.50
N GLY A 370 -8.21 -0.17 16.38
CA GLY A 370 -9.66 0.02 16.37
C GLY A 370 -10.16 1.41 16.77
N GLU A 371 -9.26 2.37 17.01
CA GLU A 371 -9.63 3.74 17.38
C GLU A 371 -8.79 4.79 16.64
N TYR A 372 -9.32 6.02 16.56
CA TYR A 372 -8.56 7.15 16.03
C TYR A 372 -7.70 7.77 17.12
N THR A 373 -6.43 8.06 16.80
CA THR A 373 -5.57 8.87 17.70
C THR A 373 -5.97 10.34 17.60
N LYS A 374 -5.81 11.10 18.69
CA LYS A 374 -5.86 12.56 18.63
C LYS A 374 -4.81 13.05 17.62
N PRO A 375 -5.13 14.03 16.75
CA PRO A 375 -4.17 14.55 15.80
C PRO A 375 -2.97 15.16 16.50
N PHE A 376 -1.81 15.03 15.87
CA PHE A 376 -0.58 15.64 16.33
C PHE A 376 0.22 16.22 15.17
N PHE A 377 1.18 17.07 15.48
CA PHE A 377 2.06 17.74 14.55
C PHE A 377 3.50 17.62 15.03
N PHE A 378 4.41 17.86 14.11
CA PHE A 378 5.83 17.78 14.34
C PHE A 378 6.56 18.67 13.34
N LYS A 379 7.78 19.06 13.66
CA LYS A 379 8.62 19.83 12.75
C LYS A 379 8.84 19.10 11.44
N ARG A 380 8.74 19.83 10.33
CA ARG A 380 9.01 19.28 8.99
C ARG A 380 10.42 18.70 8.91
N GLY A 381 10.53 17.47 8.40
CA GLY A 381 11.79 16.73 8.31
C GLY A 381 12.13 15.86 9.52
N SER A 382 11.32 15.87 10.59
CA SER A 382 11.57 15.02 11.76
C SER A 382 11.33 13.52 11.52
N LEU A 383 10.52 13.14 10.51
CA LEU A 383 10.31 11.76 10.10
C LEU A 383 10.85 11.50 8.69
N LYS A 384 11.52 10.35 8.53
CA LYS A 384 11.74 9.72 7.21
C LYS A 384 10.44 9.06 6.72
N ASN A 385 10.38 8.71 5.44
CA ASN A 385 9.19 8.11 4.82
C ASN A 385 8.74 6.78 5.48
N ASN A 386 9.67 6.00 6.03
CA ASN A 386 9.39 4.75 6.73
C ASN A 386 9.31 4.92 8.25
N GLN A 387 9.14 6.14 8.76
CA GLN A 387 9.12 6.39 10.20
C GLN A 387 7.76 6.89 10.68
N THR A 388 7.46 6.63 11.96
CA THR A 388 6.23 7.08 12.62
C THR A 388 6.45 7.26 14.11
N PHE A 389 5.64 8.11 14.76
CA PHE A 389 5.57 8.21 16.22
C PHE A 389 4.59 7.19 16.84
N ILE A 390 3.72 6.60 16.02
CA ILE A 390 2.60 5.79 16.51
C ILE A 390 3.02 4.33 16.64
N ILE A 391 2.59 3.65 17.68
CA ILE A 391 2.83 2.23 17.91
C ILE A 391 1.56 1.52 18.38
N SER A 392 1.23 0.40 17.70
CA SER A 392 0.11 -0.48 18.07
C SER A 392 0.43 -1.28 19.31
N SER A 393 -0.60 -1.75 20.01
CA SER A 393 -0.45 -2.60 21.20
C SER A 393 0.35 -3.88 20.91
N GLU A 394 0.16 -4.51 19.75
CA GLU A 394 0.96 -5.67 19.31
C GLU A 394 2.46 -5.31 19.19
N ASN A 395 2.78 -4.20 18.55
CA ASN A 395 4.17 -3.76 18.39
C ASN A 395 4.79 -3.31 19.71
N LEU A 396 4.03 -2.64 20.58
CA LEU A 396 4.48 -2.25 21.91
C LEU A 396 4.85 -3.48 22.75
N SER A 397 4.01 -4.51 22.71
CA SER A 397 4.24 -5.78 23.41
C SER A 397 5.53 -6.45 22.92
N ARG A 398 5.77 -6.42 21.61
CA ARG A 398 7.01 -6.93 21.00
C ARG A 398 8.22 -6.06 21.37
N LEU A 399 8.08 -4.74 21.45
CA LEU A 399 9.19 -3.87 21.90
C LEU A 399 9.56 -4.12 23.34
N LEU A 400 8.59 -4.39 24.20
CA LEU A 400 8.83 -4.68 25.62
C LEU A 400 9.66 -5.96 25.82
N THR A 401 9.73 -6.88 24.87
CA THR A 401 10.63 -8.05 24.96
C THR A 401 11.94 -7.89 24.22
N THR A 402 11.94 -7.08 23.16
CA THR A 402 13.08 -6.97 22.24
C THR A 402 13.97 -5.76 22.52
N ASN A 403 13.48 -4.74 23.24
CA ASN A 403 14.19 -3.49 23.47
C ASN A 403 14.29 -3.16 24.97
N LEU A 404 15.42 -3.52 25.57
CA LEU A 404 15.74 -3.27 26.99
C LEU A 404 15.73 -1.78 27.37
N LEU A 405 16.08 -0.89 26.44
CA LEU A 405 16.10 0.57 26.69
C LEU A 405 14.68 1.09 26.95
N VAL A 406 13.75 0.79 26.04
CA VAL A 406 12.35 1.20 26.17
C VAL A 406 11.68 0.52 27.35
N GLN A 407 11.97 -0.76 27.57
CA GLN A 407 11.46 -1.50 28.72
C GLN A 407 11.85 -0.82 30.04
N LYS A 408 13.15 -0.54 30.25
CA LYS A 408 13.62 0.16 31.46
C LYS A 408 13.04 1.56 31.57
N ALA A 409 12.96 2.30 30.46
CA ALA A 409 12.40 3.64 30.47
C ALA A 409 10.90 3.67 30.82
N LEU A 410 10.12 2.66 30.44
CA LEU A 410 8.73 2.51 30.90
C LEU A 410 8.65 2.10 32.38
N GLN A 411 9.52 1.18 32.82
CA GLN A 411 9.58 0.74 34.23
C GLN A 411 9.93 1.88 35.18
N GLU A 412 10.87 2.74 34.78
CA GLU A 412 11.32 3.90 35.55
C GLU A 412 10.42 5.14 35.34
N GLU A 413 9.26 4.98 34.68
CA GLU A 413 8.35 6.08 34.28
C GLU A 413 9.04 7.24 33.54
N LYS A 414 10.15 6.99 32.84
CA LYS A 414 10.78 7.99 31.95
C LYS A 414 9.97 8.19 30.67
N LEU A 415 9.24 7.16 30.25
CA LEU A 415 8.31 7.19 29.13
C LEU A 415 6.92 6.79 29.61
N LEU A 416 5.90 7.35 28.97
CA LEU A 416 4.49 7.03 29.16
C LEU A 416 3.87 6.68 27.81
N TYR A 417 2.97 5.70 27.77
CA TYR A 417 2.24 5.36 26.56
C TYR A 417 0.90 6.10 26.52
N ILE A 418 0.81 7.14 25.68
CA ILE A 418 -0.35 8.03 25.58
C ILE A 418 -0.63 8.29 24.10
N ASN A 419 -1.91 8.31 23.71
CA ASN A 419 -2.34 8.57 22.32
C ASN A 419 -1.66 7.66 21.28
N LYS A 420 -1.45 6.38 21.63
CA LYS A 420 -0.70 5.39 20.84
C LYS A 420 0.75 5.78 20.52
N MET A 421 1.38 6.64 21.34
CA MET A 421 2.78 7.06 21.23
C MET A 421 3.52 6.83 22.55
N LEU A 422 4.85 6.66 22.49
CA LEU A 422 5.71 6.66 23.67
C LEU A 422 6.24 8.08 23.90
N VAL A 423 5.71 8.77 24.91
CA VAL A 423 5.96 10.17 25.22
C VAL A 423 6.87 10.28 26.45
N VAL A 424 7.84 11.19 26.44
CA VAL A 424 8.67 11.47 27.61
C VAL A 424 7.84 11.99 28.78
N ASN A 425 8.11 11.47 29.97
CA ASN A 425 7.46 11.93 31.18
C ASN A 425 8.04 13.29 31.62
N ASN A 426 7.34 14.36 31.27
CA ASN A 426 7.68 15.72 31.64
C ASN A 426 6.41 16.57 31.65
N GLN A 427 6.22 17.41 32.67
CA GLN A 427 5.02 18.25 32.85
C GLN A 427 4.75 19.19 31.66
N LYS A 428 5.78 19.54 30.89
CA LYS A 428 5.62 20.34 29.65
C LYS A 428 4.77 19.59 28.62
N TYR A 429 4.88 18.25 28.57
CA TYR A 429 4.28 17.42 27.52
C TYR A 429 3.09 16.58 27.99
N VAL A 430 2.97 16.35 29.30
CA VAL A 430 1.96 15.45 29.88
C VAL A 430 1.11 16.19 30.89
N ASN A 431 -0.21 16.16 30.69
CA ASN A 431 -1.18 16.57 31.70
C ASN A 431 -1.44 15.40 32.64
N TYR A 432 -0.86 15.43 33.84
CA TYR A 432 -0.97 14.33 34.81
C TYR A 432 -2.38 14.12 35.38
N GLN A 433 -3.23 15.16 35.41
CA GLN A 433 -4.59 15.04 35.94
C GLN A 433 -5.49 14.23 35.01
N LYS A 434 -5.41 14.53 33.71
CA LYS A 434 -6.19 13.85 32.66
C LYS A 434 -5.47 12.66 32.03
N TYR A 435 -4.19 12.49 32.34
CA TYR A 435 -3.29 11.50 31.75
C TYR A 435 -3.30 11.54 30.21
N GLU A 436 -3.18 12.75 29.67
CA GLU A 436 -3.16 13.02 28.23
C GLU A 436 -1.96 13.89 27.85
N MET A 437 -1.65 13.92 26.55
CA MET A 437 -0.67 14.88 26.03
C MET A 437 -1.22 16.30 26.16
N THR A 438 -0.35 17.25 26.51
CA THR A 438 -0.68 18.67 26.46
C THR A 438 -0.90 19.13 25.02
N GLU A 439 -1.60 20.25 24.82
CA GLU A 439 -1.73 20.86 23.48
C GLU A 439 -0.35 21.15 22.88
N TYR A 440 0.61 21.60 23.69
CA TYR A 440 1.99 21.80 23.26
C TYR A 440 2.61 20.50 22.72
N ALA A 441 2.47 19.37 23.44
CA ALA A 441 3.01 18.09 23.00
C ALA A 441 2.35 17.58 21.71
N LEU A 442 1.04 17.78 21.57
CA LEU A 442 0.34 17.44 20.33
C LEU A 442 0.83 18.30 19.16
N GLU A 443 1.28 19.53 19.37
CA GLU A 443 1.85 20.36 18.31
C GLU A 443 3.34 20.11 18.01
N HIS A 444 4.06 19.47 18.94
CA HIS A 444 5.52 19.30 18.93
C HIS A 444 5.93 17.85 19.24
N ALA A 445 5.29 16.87 18.60
CA ALA A 445 5.53 15.46 18.88
C ALA A 445 7.00 15.04 18.65
N ASP A 446 7.73 15.73 17.78
CA ASP A 446 9.16 15.47 17.55
C ASP A 446 10.07 15.83 18.73
N GLU A 447 9.62 16.70 19.65
CA GLU A 447 10.36 17.03 20.87
C GLU A 447 10.25 15.94 21.94
N CYS A 448 9.09 15.27 22.01
CA CYS A 448 8.72 14.47 23.19
C CYS A 448 8.39 13.00 22.91
N CYS A 449 8.14 12.60 21.67
CA CYS A 449 7.72 11.24 21.32
C CYS A 449 8.87 10.43 20.72
N LEU A 450 8.87 9.11 20.96
CA LEU A 450 9.80 8.20 20.29
C LEU A 450 9.45 8.00 18.81
N ILE A 451 10.48 7.92 17.98
CA ILE A 451 10.36 7.57 16.55
C ILE A 451 10.58 6.07 16.37
N PHE A 452 9.75 5.47 15.53
CA PHE A 452 9.86 4.07 15.12
C PHE A 452 10.13 3.96 13.62
N ASN A 453 11.15 3.18 13.26
CA ASN A 453 11.35 2.67 11.91
C ASN A 453 10.34 1.56 11.65
N VAL A 454 9.59 1.68 10.56
CA VAL A 454 8.57 0.74 10.15
C VAL A 454 9.14 -0.16 9.06
N THR A 455 9.23 -1.45 9.35
CA THR A 455 9.54 -2.49 8.38
C THR A 455 8.26 -3.24 8.06
N ARG A 456 7.94 -3.36 6.78
CA ARG A 456 6.73 -4.05 6.30
C ARG A 456 7.07 -4.85 5.06
N LEU A 457 6.47 -6.04 4.94
CA LEU A 457 6.46 -6.78 3.68
C LEU A 457 5.83 -5.90 2.59
N GLY A 458 6.61 -5.57 1.55
CA GLY A 458 6.16 -4.70 0.47
C GLY A 458 6.41 -3.20 0.65
N ILE A 459 7.21 -2.78 1.63
CA ILE A 459 7.75 -1.41 1.71
C ILE A 459 9.27 -1.53 1.83
N ASN A 460 10.02 -0.88 0.95
CA ASN A 460 11.48 -0.91 1.02
C ASN A 460 12.00 -0.07 2.20
N GLU A 461 13.30 -0.16 2.46
CA GLU A 461 13.99 0.56 3.54
C GLU A 461 13.82 2.10 3.47
N ASN A 462 13.49 2.65 2.29
CA ASN A 462 13.27 4.08 2.07
C ASN A 462 11.80 4.50 2.26
N GLY A 463 10.94 3.61 2.73
CA GLY A 463 9.51 3.89 2.91
C GLY A 463 8.75 4.02 1.60
N MET A 464 9.38 3.68 0.47
CA MET A 464 8.70 3.60 -0.81
C MET A 464 7.93 2.28 -0.84
N TYR A 465 6.67 2.36 -1.26
CA TYR A 465 5.85 1.19 -1.50
C TYR A 465 6.54 0.34 -2.56
N ASP A 466 6.98 -0.85 -2.17
CA ASP A 466 7.37 -1.88 -3.11
C ASP A 466 6.14 -2.26 -3.97
N LYS A 467 6.34 -3.07 -5.00
CA LYS A 467 5.29 -3.57 -5.91
C LYS A 467 4.06 -4.13 -5.18
N TYR A 468 4.24 -4.48 -3.91
CA TYR A 468 3.25 -5.04 -3.01
C TYR A 468 2.64 -4.00 -2.05
N SER A 469 1.49 -3.48 -2.48
CA SER A 469 0.36 -3.18 -1.59
C SER A 469 0.36 -1.84 -0.82
N PHE A 470 -0.70 -1.08 -1.09
CA PHE A 470 -1.34 -0.27 -0.04
C PHE A 470 -2.87 -0.32 -0.14
N LEU A 471 -3.42 -0.33 -1.35
CA LEU A 471 -4.87 -0.14 -1.55
C LEU A 471 -5.71 -1.42 -1.52
N PHE A 472 -5.13 -2.63 -1.62
CA PHE A 472 -5.92 -3.87 -1.71
C PHE A 472 -5.36 -5.13 -1.02
N SER A 473 -4.26 -5.06 -0.23
CA SER A 473 -3.88 -6.22 0.59
C SER A 473 -4.91 -6.45 1.69
N SER A 474 -5.22 -7.72 1.94
CA SER A 474 -6.05 -8.13 3.08
C SER A 474 -5.37 -7.65 4.39
N PRO A 475 -6.13 -7.28 5.43
CA PRO A 475 -5.57 -6.81 6.71
C PRO A 475 -4.50 -7.74 7.29
N GLY A 476 -4.63 -9.06 7.10
CA GLY A 476 -3.66 -10.06 7.57
C GLY A 476 -2.29 -10.03 6.86
N GLN A 477 -2.20 -9.46 5.66
CA GLN A 477 -0.94 -9.29 4.91
C GLN A 477 -0.21 -7.98 5.26
N ARG A 478 -0.74 -7.18 6.19
CA ARG A 478 -0.20 -5.87 6.58
C ARG A 478 0.56 -5.89 7.91
N LYS A 479 1.23 -6.99 8.25
CA LYS A 479 2.02 -7.04 9.49
C LYS A 479 3.19 -6.05 9.40
N GLU A 480 3.16 -5.06 10.28
CA GLU A 480 4.19 -4.04 10.42
C GLU A 480 5.03 -4.34 11.65
N ILE A 481 6.35 -4.32 11.45
CA ILE A 481 7.35 -4.46 12.50
C ILE A 481 7.90 -3.06 12.76
N LYS A 482 7.61 -2.51 13.94
CA LYS A 482 8.17 -1.24 14.41
C LYS A 482 9.42 -1.47 15.25
N GLN A 483 10.49 -0.75 14.95
CA GLN A 483 11.75 -0.76 15.69
C GLN A 483 12.08 0.66 16.15
N VAL A 484 12.60 0.81 17.36
CA VAL A 484 12.92 2.11 17.94
C VAL A 484 14.13 2.72 17.25
N GLU A 485 14.06 4.00 16.91
CA GLU A 485 15.23 4.77 16.48
C GLU A 485 16.11 5.10 17.70
N GLN A 486 17.15 4.29 17.93
CA GLN A 486 17.84 4.24 19.22
C GLN A 486 18.48 5.57 19.63
N GLU A 487 19.16 6.26 18.71
CA GLU A 487 19.81 7.53 19.01
C GLU A 487 18.80 8.60 19.45
N GLN A 488 17.65 8.64 18.77
CA GLN A 488 16.58 9.56 19.11
C GLN A 488 15.95 9.20 20.45
N ALA A 489 15.73 7.92 20.72
CA ALA A 489 15.16 7.48 21.99
C ALA A 489 16.04 7.85 23.19
N VAL A 490 17.36 7.69 23.09
CA VAL A 490 18.29 8.09 24.16
C VAL A 490 18.20 9.60 24.44
N ARG A 491 18.08 10.43 23.39
CA ARG A 491 17.94 11.89 23.56
C ARG A 491 16.63 12.26 24.26
N VAL A 492 15.51 11.69 23.81
CA VAL A 492 14.18 11.97 24.38
C VAL A 492 14.09 11.49 25.83
N ILE A 493 14.56 10.27 26.14
CA ILE A 493 14.51 9.70 27.48
C ILE A 493 15.31 10.56 28.49
N ARG A 494 16.38 11.24 28.06
CA ARG A 494 17.17 12.15 28.94
C ARG A 494 16.41 13.40 29.35
N MET A 495 15.33 13.77 28.66
CA MET A 495 14.49 14.91 28.99
C MET A 495 13.43 14.58 30.07
N ALA A 496 13.38 13.32 30.51
CA ALA A 496 12.46 12.87 31.54
C ALA A 496 12.75 13.59 32.86
N ASP A 497 11.70 14.14 33.47
CA ASP A 497 11.76 14.80 34.77
C ASP A 497 11.02 13.95 35.81
N ILE A 498 11.66 12.84 36.19
CA ILE A 498 11.07 11.81 37.07
C ILE A 498 10.95 12.30 38.51
N ALA A 499 11.63 13.38 38.91
CA ALA A 499 11.38 14.01 40.21
C ALA A 499 9.91 14.47 40.34
N SER A 500 9.22 14.63 39.21
CA SER A 500 7.79 14.90 39.10
C SER A 500 6.91 13.65 39.04
N SER A 501 7.48 12.43 39.03
CA SER A 501 6.71 11.18 39.08
C SER A 501 5.88 11.13 40.36
N HIS A 502 4.58 10.90 40.20
CA HIS A 502 3.68 10.73 41.33
C HIS A 502 4.10 9.53 42.20
N PHE A 503 4.62 8.45 41.60
CA PHE A 503 5.08 7.28 42.36
C PHE A 503 6.29 7.63 43.22
N GLU A 504 7.35 8.20 42.65
CA GLU A 504 8.58 8.52 43.38
C GLU A 504 8.35 9.49 44.54
N THR A 505 7.46 10.47 44.33
CA THR A 505 7.08 11.45 45.37
C THR A 505 6.18 10.86 46.45
N HIS A 506 5.49 9.75 46.21
CA HIS A 506 4.52 9.17 47.15
C HIS A 506 4.89 7.79 47.69
N LYS A 507 5.93 7.14 47.17
CA LYS A 507 6.31 5.77 47.57
C LYS A 507 6.58 5.62 49.06
N HIS A 508 7.11 6.67 49.70
CA HIS A 508 7.36 6.71 51.15
C HIS A 508 6.08 6.72 52.00
N LYS A 509 4.91 7.03 51.41
CA LYS A 509 3.60 7.00 52.08
C LYS A 509 2.90 5.66 51.93
N ILE A 510 3.40 4.77 51.06
CA ILE A 510 2.79 3.47 50.81
C ILE A 510 3.24 2.49 51.90
N PRO A 511 2.33 1.71 52.51
CA PRO A 511 2.69 0.67 53.48
C PRO A 511 3.64 -0.40 52.92
N ASN A 512 4.39 -1.08 53.79
CA ASN A 512 5.40 -2.07 53.36
C ASN A 512 4.81 -3.41 52.94
N ASP A 513 3.62 -3.76 53.42
CA ASP A 513 2.93 -5.01 53.08
C ASP A 513 1.82 -4.80 52.04
N PHE A 514 1.40 -5.88 51.39
CA PHE A 514 0.36 -5.84 50.36
C PHE A 514 -1.00 -5.37 50.91
N ALA A 515 -1.43 -5.86 52.06
CA ALA A 515 -2.75 -5.59 52.61
C ALA A 515 -2.93 -4.10 52.96
N GLY A 516 -1.91 -3.51 53.58
CA GLY A 516 -1.81 -2.07 53.81
C GLY A 516 -1.76 -1.28 52.50
N THR A 517 -0.99 -1.74 51.51
CA THR A 517 -0.88 -1.08 50.20
C THR A 517 -2.21 -1.06 49.44
N LEU A 518 -2.94 -2.18 49.40
CA LEU A 518 -4.26 -2.26 48.79
C LEU A 518 -5.26 -1.35 49.53
N THR A 519 -5.19 -1.29 50.86
CA THR A 519 -6.04 -0.41 51.66
C THR A 519 -5.77 1.06 51.35
N TYR A 520 -4.50 1.46 51.29
CA TYR A 520 -4.08 2.81 50.91
C TYR A 520 -4.61 3.20 49.52
N HIS A 521 -4.47 2.33 48.52
CA HIS A 521 -4.96 2.60 47.17
C HIS A 521 -6.47 2.62 47.07
N TYR A 522 -7.18 1.77 47.81
CA TYR A 522 -8.63 1.80 47.89
C TYR A 522 -9.13 3.12 48.47
N ASP A 523 -8.56 3.56 49.59
CA ASP A 523 -8.97 4.80 50.26
C ASP A 523 -8.69 6.02 49.37
N LYS A 524 -7.54 6.06 48.70
CA LYS A 524 -7.22 7.11 47.71
C LYS A 524 -8.12 7.08 46.49
N SER A 525 -8.45 5.90 45.98
CA SER A 525 -9.40 5.76 44.85
C SER A 525 -10.78 6.26 45.24
N LYS A 526 -11.15 6.08 46.52
CA LYS A 526 -12.41 6.59 47.09
C LYS A 526 -12.42 8.10 47.27
N GLU A 527 -11.34 8.68 47.79
CA GLU A 527 -11.18 10.14 47.86
C GLU A 527 -11.27 10.79 46.47
N ASN A 528 -10.71 10.15 45.45
CA ASN A 528 -10.68 10.66 44.08
C ASN A 528 -11.96 10.34 43.29
N GLY A 529 -12.94 9.66 43.88
CA GLY A 529 -14.20 9.29 43.22
C GLY A 529 -14.06 8.28 42.09
N VAL A 530 -12.93 7.54 42.02
CA VAL A 530 -12.73 6.45 41.05
C VAL A 530 -13.54 5.22 41.44
N ILE A 531 -13.62 4.96 42.74
CA ILE A 531 -14.37 3.85 43.35
C ILE A 531 -15.14 4.41 44.53
N THR A 532 -16.38 3.99 44.76
CA THR A 532 -17.25 4.53 45.82
C THR A 532 -17.37 3.57 47.01
N SER A 533 -17.30 2.27 46.77
CA SER A 533 -17.49 1.22 47.77
C SER A 533 -16.73 -0.07 47.43
N HIS A 534 -16.75 -1.05 48.35
CA HIS A 534 -16.22 -2.38 48.08
C HIS A 534 -17.03 -3.13 47.02
N GLU A 535 -18.34 -2.87 46.94
CA GLU A 535 -19.22 -3.44 45.92
C GLU A 535 -18.87 -2.87 44.54
N ASP A 536 -18.59 -1.56 44.49
CA ASP A 536 -18.13 -0.87 43.28
C ASP A 536 -16.78 -1.41 42.79
N LEU A 537 -15.78 -1.52 43.68
CA LEU A 537 -14.50 -2.16 43.32
C LEU A 537 -14.69 -3.61 42.88
N SER A 538 -15.61 -4.34 43.50
CA SER A 538 -15.91 -5.73 43.11
C SER A 538 -16.48 -5.80 41.70
N GLY A 539 -17.40 -4.88 41.38
CA GLY A 539 -17.99 -4.71 40.05
C GLY A 539 -16.94 -4.36 39.01
N GLU A 540 -16.09 -3.37 39.28
CA GLU A 540 -15.07 -2.86 38.36
C GLU A 540 -13.87 -3.79 38.17
N SER A 541 -13.54 -4.62 39.18
CA SER A 541 -12.35 -5.48 39.15
C SER A 541 -12.64 -6.95 38.90
N ASP A 542 -13.89 -7.40 38.81
CA ASP A 542 -14.24 -8.84 38.75
C ASP A 542 -13.62 -9.67 39.90
N VAL A 543 -13.46 -9.07 41.08
CA VAL A 543 -12.99 -9.75 42.30
C VAL A 543 -14.08 -9.64 43.35
N GLY A 544 -14.52 -10.75 43.91
CA GLY A 544 -15.63 -10.74 44.87
C GLY A 544 -15.37 -9.86 46.09
N GLU A 545 -16.39 -9.12 46.54
CA GLU A 545 -16.32 -8.18 47.67
C GLU A 545 -15.70 -8.81 48.95
N LYS A 546 -16.14 -10.03 49.29
CA LYS A 546 -15.58 -10.79 50.44
C LYS A 546 -14.09 -11.06 50.28
N THR A 547 -13.67 -11.38 49.06
CA THR A 547 -12.27 -11.64 48.71
C THR A 547 -11.43 -10.36 48.84
N ILE A 548 -11.94 -9.23 48.36
CA ILE A 548 -11.29 -7.91 48.51
C ILE A 548 -11.09 -7.58 49.99
N ARG A 549 -12.12 -7.79 50.83
CA ARG A 549 -12.00 -7.58 52.29
C ARG A 549 -10.95 -8.50 52.90
N SER A 550 -10.94 -9.78 52.52
CA SER A 550 -9.93 -10.75 52.97
C SER A 550 -8.50 -10.35 52.59
N TYR A 551 -8.31 -9.79 51.40
CA TYR A 551 -7.03 -9.23 50.95
C TYR A 551 -6.59 -8.01 51.77
N LYS A 552 -7.50 -7.08 52.05
CA LYS A 552 -7.24 -5.91 52.90
C LYS A 552 -6.94 -6.28 54.36
N ASP A 553 -7.55 -7.35 54.86
CA ASP A 553 -7.30 -7.88 56.22
C ASP A 553 -6.01 -8.71 56.31
N GLY A 554 -5.33 -8.97 55.18
CA GLY A 554 -4.12 -9.81 55.14
C GLY A 554 -4.38 -11.30 55.40
N LYS A 555 -5.63 -11.77 55.32
CA LYS A 555 -6.03 -13.15 55.61
C LYS A 555 -5.71 -14.14 54.48
N THR A 556 -5.62 -13.64 53.25
CA THR A 556 -5.43 -14.45 52.04
C THR A 556 -4.44 -13.80 51.11
N VAL A 557 -3.54 -14.58 50.52
CA VAL A 557 -2.61 -14.10 49.48
C VAL A 557 -3.37 -14.01 48.15
N PRO A 558 -3.42 -12.84 47.50
CA PRO A 558 -4.09 -12.69 46.21
C PRO A 558 -3.28 -13.37 45.09
N PRO A 559 -3.95 -14.06 44.14
CA PRO A 559 -3.27 -14.49 42.94
C PRO A 559 -2.90 -13.27 42.10
N ARG A 560 -1.81 -13.40 41.34
CA ARG A 560 -1.27 -12.37 40.45
C ARG A 560 -2.34 -11.64 39.63
N ILE A 561 -3.25 -12.39 39.01
CA ILE A 561 -4.23 -11.77 38.11
C ILE A 561 -5.22 -10.87 38.85
N ASN A 562 -5.60 -11.23 40.09
CA ASN A 562 -6.46 -10.39 40.91
C ASN A 562 -5.78 -9.08 41.30
N ILE A 563 -4.46 -9.08 41.53
CA ILE A 563 -3.70 -7.85 41.81
C ILE A 563 -3.75 -6.92 40.60
N ILE A 564 -3.53 -7.46 39.40
CA ILE A 564 -3.60 -6.70 38.15
C ILE A 564 -5.01 -6.15 37.93
N LYS A 565 -6.05 -6.98 38.08
CA LYS A 565 -7.45 -6.57 37.98
C LYS A 565 -7.78 -5.42 38.93
N LEU A 566 -7.40 -5.54 40.21
CA LEU A 566 -7.63 -4.52 41.24
C LEU A 566 -6.89 -3.22 40.90
N GLY A 567 -5.63 -3.31 40.46
CA GLY A 567 -4.85 -2.15 40.06
C GLY A 567 -5.42 -1.42 38.85
N LEU A 568 -5.90 -2.16 37.84
CA LEU A 568 -6.55 -1.60 36.66
C LEU A 568 -7.91 -0.98 36.98
N ALA A 569 -8.73 -1.64 37.81
CA ALA A 569 -10.03 -1.13 38.26
C ALA A 569 -9.89 0.18 39.05
N MET A 570 -8.88 0.27 39.93
CA MET A 570 -8.54 1.51 40.64
C MET A 570 -7.80 2.55 39.77
N LYS A 571 -7.60 2.27 38.48
CA LYS A 571 -6.91 3.15 37.51
C LYS A 571 -5.53 3.61 38.02
N LEU A 572 -4.78 2.69 38.63
CA LEU A 572 -3.44 2.97 39.14
C LEU A 572 -2.43 3.11 37.99
N SER A 573 -1.33 3.84 38.23
CA SER A 573 -0.16 3.78 37.32
C SER A 573 0.60 2.47 37.47
N ALA A 574 1.35 2.13 36.43
CA ALA A 574 2.11 0.90 36.35
C ALA A 574 2.98 0.63 37.59
N PRO A 575 3.77 1.59 38.14
CA PRO A 575 4.60 1.32 39.31
C PRO A 575 3.82 0.92 40.55
N TYR A 576 2.60 1.44 40.76
CA TYR A 576 1.78 1.01 41.89
C TYR A 576 1.29 -0.43 41.74
N ILE A 577 0.94 -0.84 40.52
CA ILE A 577 0.57 -2.23 40.24
C ILE A 577 1.77 -3.16 40.44
N ILE A 578 2.96 -2.74 39.99
CA ILE A 578 4.20 -3.50 40.20
C ILE A 578 4.58 -3.57 41.68
N ASP A 579 4.49 -2.46 42.43
CA ASP A 579 4.74 -2.43 43.88
C ASP A 579 3.80 -3.38 44.63
N MET A 580 2.50 -3.41 44.28
CA MET A 580 1.55 -4.39 44.82
C MET A 580 1.95 -5.83 44.46
N LEU A 581 2.37 -6.10 43.22
CA LEU A 581 2.82 -7.42 42.79
C LEU A 581 4.06 -7.88 43.55
N GLU A 582 5.03 -6.97 43.79
CA GLU A 582 6.24 -7.27 44.54
C GLU A 582 5.93 -7.56 46.02
N LYS A 583 5.07 -6.76 46.66
CA LYS A 583 4.67 -6.95 48.07
C LYS A 583 3.82 -8.20 48.31
N ALA A 584 3.18 -8.73 47.27
CA ALA A 584 2.44 -9.99 47.31
C ALA A 584 3.27 -11.21 46.89
N ASP A 585 4.59 -11.05 46.71
CA ASP A 585 5.52 -12.09 46.22
C ASP A 585 5.10 -12.69 44.86
N CYS A 586 4.44 -11.88 44.03
CA CYS A 586 3.92 -12.24 42.71
C CYS A 586 4.76 -11.62 41.58
N LYS A 587 6.08 -11.46 41.79
CA LYS A 587 6.96 -10.76 40.86
C LYS A 587 6.95 -11.42 39.48
N MET A 588 6.78 -10.61 38.45
CA MET A 588 6.73 -11.08 37.07
C MET A 588 8.10 -11.00 36.40
N THR A 589 8.50 -12.08 35.72
CA THR A 589 9.68 -12.12 34.86
C THR A 589 9.26 -12.15 33.39
N LEU A 590 10.06 -11.51 32.54
CA LEU A 590 9.77 -11.34 31.11
C LEU A 590 10.10 -12.57 30.25
N ASN A 591 10.45 -13.69 30.88
CA ASN A 591 10.84 -14.93 30.20
C ASN A 591 9.64 -15.79 29.78
N ASN A 592 8.41 -15.35 30.11
CA ASN A 592 7.15 -15.99 29.73
C ASN A 592 6.36 -15.04 28.81
N GLY A 593 5.83 -15.57 27.71
CA GLY A 593 5.02 -14.83 26.74
C GLY A 593 3.76 -14.19 27.36
N ASP A 594 3.12 -14.86 28.32
CA ASP A 594 1.94 -14.31 29.00
C ASP A 594 2.34 -13.17 29.96
N ASN A 595 3.45 -13.31 30.69
CA ASN A 595 3.97 -12.24 31.55
C ASN A 595 4.36 -11.01 30.73
N THR A 596 4.93 -11.22 29.54
CA THR A 596 5.25 -10.14 28.60
C THR A 596 3.99 -9.33 28.25
N ILE A 597 2.91 -10.02 27.89
CA ILE A 597 1.67 -9.35 27.50
C ILE A 597 1.04 -8.66 28.71
N LEU A 598 1.07 -9.28 29.89
CA LEU A 598 0.68 -8.64 31.15
C LEU A 598 1.52 -7.40 31.47
N PHE A 599 2.82 -7.39 31.18
CA PHE A 599 3.62 -6.17 31.27
C PHE A 599 3.20 -5.10 30.25
N ALA A 600 2.91 -5.51 29.01
CA ALA A 600 2.37 -4.60 28.00
C ALA A 600 1.02 -4.02 28.42
N ILE A 601 0.20 -4.79 29.11
CA ILE A 601 -1.05 -4.34 29.70
C ILE A 601 -0.80 -3.31 30.79
N ILE A 602 0.06 -3.63 31.76
CA ILE A 602 0.33 -2.76 32.91
C ILE A 602 0.93 -1.42 32.45
N TYR A 603 1.92 -1.44 31.55
CA TYR A 603 2.58 -0.21 31.08
C TYR A 603 1.81 0.51 29.96
N GLY A 604 1.08 -0.22 29.12
CA GLY A 604 0.37 0.30 27.95
C GLY A 604 -1.10 0.67 28.19
N PHE A 605 -1.75 0.17 29.25
CA PHE A 605 -3.15 0.48 29.55
C PHE A 605 -3.37 0.92 31.01
N GLN A 606 -2.32 1.42 31.67
CA GLN A 606 -2.46 2.03 32.99
C GLN A 606 -3.47 3.19 32.99
N ARG A 607 -4.18 3.35 34.11
CA ARG A 607 -5.18 4.41 34.35
C ARG A 607 -6.42 4.41 33.45
N VAL A 608 -6.58 3.43 32.55
CA VAL A 608 -7.74 3.38 31.63
C VAL A 608 -8.93 2.60 32.22
N GLY A 609 -8.68 1.63 33.11
CA GLY A 609 -9.70 0.75 33.68
C GLY A 609 -9.61 -0.69 33.18
N LEU A 610 -10.25 -1.62 33.88
CA LEU A 610 -10.23 -3.05 33.53
C LEU A 610 -11.02 -3.34 32.25
N GLU A 611 -12.23 -2.80 32.14
CA GLU A 611 -13.12 -2.95 30.97
C GLU A 611 -12.39 -2.58 29.67
N ARG A 612 -11.82 -1.37 29.61
CA ARG A 612 -11.12 -0.90 28.41
C ARG A 612 -9.89 -1.75 28.10
N THR A 613 -9.16 -2.17 29.13
CA THR A 613 -8.01 -3.07 28.97
C THR A 613 -8.42 -4.40 28.34
N TYR A 614 -9.55 -4.97 28.78
CA TYR A 614 -10.10 -6.20 28.22
C TYR A 614 -10.47 -6.05 26.74
N ILE A 615 -11.14 -4.96 26.37
CA ILE A 615 -11.49 -4.65 24.97
C ILE A 615 -10.23 -4.63 24.09
N GLU A 616 -9.16 -3.99 24.54
CA GLU A 616 -7.90 -3.92 23.79
C GLU A 616 -7.23 -5.30 23.65
N LEU A 617 -7.33 -6.16 24.66
CA LEU A 617 -6.80 -7.52 24.59
C LEU A 617 -7.63 -8.43 23.70
N ARG A 618 -8.95 -8.27 23.69
CA ARG A 618 -9.86 -9.02 22.81
C ARG A 618 -9.54 -8.78 21.34
N LYS A 619 -9.15 -7.55 20.98
CA LYS A 619 -8.71 -7.19 19.61
C LYS A 619 -7.48 -7.99 19.14
N VAL A 620 -6.68 -8.51 20.06
CA VAL A 620 -5.48 -9.31 19.76
C VAL A 620 -5.62 -10.79 20.17
N ASN A 621 -6.83 -11.25 20.51
CA ASN A 621 -7.12 -12.61 21.00
C ASN A 621 -6.31 -13.01 22.24
N LYS A 622 -6.10 -12.07 23.17
CA LYS A 622 -5.34 -12.25 24.42
C LYS A 622 -6.15 -11.92 25.67
N GLU A 623 -7.46 -11.82 25.54
CA GLU A 623 -8.40 -11.52 26.62
C GLU A 623 -8.43 -12.58 27.73
N TYR A 624 -8.07 -13.83 27.41
CA TYR A 624 -7.96 -14.93 28.38
C TYR A 624 -7.00 -14.63 29.53
N LEU A 625 -6.02 -13.73 29.31
CA LEU A 625 -5.03 -13.37 30.31
C LEU A 625 -5.63 -12.68 31.54
N LEU A 626 -6.77 -12.01 31.37
CA LEU A 626 -7.47 -11.36 32.47
C LEU A 626 -8.38 -12.32 33.22
N GLU A 627 -8.67 -13.52 32.72
CA GLU A 627 -9.53 -14.50 33.41
C GLU A 627 -10.85 -13.88 33.92
N LEU A 628 -11.51 -13.05 33.10
CA LEU A 628 -12.77 -12.38 33.50
C LEU A 628 -13.93 -13.37 33.53
N SER A 629 -14.79 -13.26 34.54
CA SER A 629 -16.00 -14.10 34.66
C SER A 629 -17.04 -13.74 33.59
N GLU A 630 -17.83 -14.73 33.15
CA GLU A 630 -18.95 -14.49 32.22
C GLU A 630 -19.91 -13.43 32.76
N LYS A 631 -20.17 -13.45 34.06
CA LYS A 631 -21.00 -12.45 34.76
C LYS A 631 -20.45 -11.02 34.58
N TYR A 632 -19.13 -10.82 34.67
CA TYR A 632 -18.54 -9.50 34.45
C TYR A 632 -18.74 -9.04 33.00
N LEU A 633 -18.52 -9.95 32.04
CA LEU A 633 -18.67 -9.66 30.62
C LEU A 633 -20.12 -9.27 30.28
N GLU A 634 -21.10 -10.00 30.82
CA GLU A 634 -22.52 -9.69 30.66
C GLU A 634 -22.88 -8.33 31.26
N ASN A 635 -22.43 -8.05 32.49
CA ASN A 635 -22.72 -6.80 33.19
C ASN A 635 -22.16 -5.56 32.46
N HIS A 636 -21.05 -5.71 31.76
CA HIS A 636 -20.38 -4.63 31.02
C HIS A 636 -20.67 -4.66 29.51
N CYS A 637 -21.53 -5.57 29.03
CA CYS A 637 -21.87 -5.74 27.61
C CYS A 637 -20.63 -5.96 26.70
N LEU A 638 -19.66 -6.76 27.17
CA LEU A 638 -18.33 -6.91 26.57
C LEU A 638 -18.14 -8.02 25.54
#